data_AF-A0A0M0K934-F1
#
_entry.id   AF-A0A0M0K934-F1
#
_cell.length_a   1.000
_cell.length_b   1.000
_cell.length_c   1.000
_cell.angle_alpha   90.00
_cell.angle_beta   90.00
_cell.angle_gamma   90.00
#
_symmetry.space_group_name_H-M   'P 1'
#
loop_
_entity.id
_entity.type
_entity.pdbx_description
1 polymer ?
#
loop_
_entity_poly.entity_id
_entity_poly.type
_entity_poly.pdbx_seq_one_letter_code
_entity_poly.pdbx_strand_id
1 'polypeptide(L)'
;MIWRFTGRTARTKVHVPPKVDDKTVGDKEETKEPQMRRHKALVFLRVLLALPGPVFLAFSIQQYFDGIGSLRSLVQGHIGLAFAAAVTFATLPLWLFSLLLAQIHHTVDFDKPESLHGRRVWTRVRAFESALFLLTAFAYILLYSQDRVFYVWAILGLQPVVALALYSITNVVRAIINHQGSGYHTFLLSQGWRVVVNAIFCACVMLYALSAMSRIPIDALSIVAFSELSFSGIACSDESAFLNAFGASGANASCPAKPHCGYRTYEELCQAVQYSTMARGLTIDFELIHYFVAVTWVVVSLFLKGTGRLRADNGYSHLFSRHMIVGMLLCLVQLMNMIFSCMRLLLIVPRLQSPRQAAYFVREDSMEEELPLFCYSSDCIFYHLWGTVCLYVLIIVVLNFDFLAKYASQLGGNADKELQKAIDELKNHENPGEKWEEDAPFFYFLPAEYVCKPCVEKTLPRMQTMRGARTYKQICAEKSLPRMQTLRDAGILKKMKIPLVAAFRGEGIIKNILFVSHRWEEFGRPDVNGVQLQAIQEYLHDHPDIKWVWFDYSSMPQNTGGFAFDTRTPEEKAEFQLMLSAIADLYLTARVLILLDGSYASRFWTLTEAWCSMQTATPEGLRPATEAERRYTISCIHNADDEYDAKGLVSKVSTKTPDEMYGILEKPDVNVTNAKDKVAMLPVIQKTNQRVIEMFQKLVARSLSASEADDSDLH
;
A
#
# COMPACT_ATOMS: atom_id res chain seq x y z
N MET A 1 27.96 -45.06 -17.86
CA MET A 1 28.95 -45.84 -17.09
C MET A 1 28.52 -45.81 -15.63
N ILE A 2 27.95 -46.92 -15.16
CA ILE A 2 27.52 -47.18 -13.78
C ILE A 2 28.74 -47.05 -12.85
N TRP A 3 28.62 -46.61 -11.60
CA TRP A 3 29.31 -47.26 -10.46
C TRP A 3 28.66 -46.86 -9.12
N ARG A 4 28.42 -47.90 -8.31
CA ARG A 4 27.68 -47.97 -7.05
C ARG A 4 28.58 -47.74 -5.84
N PHE A 5 27.93 -47.33 -4.74
CA PHE A 5 28.34 -47.44 -3.33
C PHE A 5 29.10 -48.73 -2.97
N THR A 6 30.10 -48.61 -2.08
CA THR A 6 30.35 -49.58 -1.00
C THR A 6 30.81 -48.86 0.27
N GLY A 7 30.22 -49.21 1.41
CA GLY A 7 30.64 -48.77 2.73
C GLY A 7 31.67 -49.71 3.35
N ARG A 8 32.44 -49.20 4.31
CA ARG A 8 33.10 -50.00 5.36
C ARG A 8 33.05 -49.27 6.68
N THR A 9 32.44 -49.96 7.64
CA THR A 9 32.46 -49.77 9.08
C THR A 9 33.88 -49.82 9.66
N ALA A 10 34.20 -48.93 10.62
CA ALA A 10 35.28 -49.17 11.57
C ALA A 10 34.81 -48.79 12.99
N ARG A 11 34.94 -49.77 13.89
CA ARG A 11 34.56 -49.75 15.32
C ARG A 11 35.43 -48.80 16.15
N THR A 12 34.77 -48.15 17.09
CA THR A 12 35.18 -47.67 18.43
C THR A 12 36.58 -48.05 18.95
N LYS A 13 37.31 -47.03 19.41
CA LYS A 13 38.12 -47.08 20.64
C LYS A 13 37.78 -45.87 21.50
N VAL A 14 37.28 -46.16 22.70
CA VAL A 14 37.06 -45.18 23.78
C VAL A 14 38.41 -44.83 24.38
N HIS A 15 38.75 -43.54 24.40
CA HIS A 15 39.85 -43.03 25.21
C HIS A 15 39.32 -41.87 26.06
N VAL A 16 39.28 -42.09 27.37
CA VAL A 16 38.89 -41.10 28.38
C VAL A 16 40.12 -40.20 28.64
N PRO A 17 40.01 -38.86 28.57
CA PRO A 17 41.14 -38.00 28.93
C PRO A 17 41.20 -37.80 30.46
N PRO A 18 42.40 -37.61 31.05
CA PRO A 18 42.54 -37.34 32.46
C PRO A 18 42.15 -35.88 32.78
N LYS A 19 41.57 -35.67 33.96
CA LYS A 19 41.42 -34.36 34.60
C LYS A 19 42.80 -33.80 34.94
N VAL A 20 43.08 -32.56 34.54
CA VAL A 20 44.14 -31.73 35.12
C VAL A 20 43.66 -30.26 35.17
N ASP A 21 44.06 -29.63 36.25
CA ASP A 21 43.53 -28.44 36.91
C ASP A 21 43.80 -27.07 36.26
N ASP A 22 43.10 -26.10 36.86
CA ASP A 22 43.11 -24.66 36.71
C ASP A 22 44.50 -23.99 36.85
N LYS A 23 44.79 -23.07 35.92
CA LYS A 23 45.48 -21.77 36.02
C LYS A 23 46.50 -21.51 34.90
N THR A 24 46.24 -20.50 34.08
CA THR A 24 47.04 -19.24 34.10
C THR A 24 46.40 -18.16 33.23
N VAL A 25 46.10 -17.04 33.90
CA VAL A 25 45.67 -15.77 33.33
C VAL A 25 46.93 -15.08 32.81
N GLY A 26 47.10 -14.98 31.49
CA GLY A 26 48.26 -14.33 30.87
C GLY A 26 48.14 -14.04 29.36
N ASP A 27 47.46 -14.89 28.59
CA ASP A 27 47.53 -14.83 27.11
C ASP A 27 46.45 -13.99 26.40
N LYS A 28 45.62 -13.23 27.13
CA LYS A 28 44.47 -12.51 26.52
C LYS A 28 44.79 -11.14 25.94
N GLU A 29 46.00 -10.62 26.10
CA GLU A 29 46.36 -9.26 25.65
C GLU A 29 47.12 -9.24 24.32
N GLU A 30 48.07 -10.16 24.10
CA GLU A 30 48.86 -10.24 22.84
C GLU A 30 48.03 -10.68 21.62
N THR A 31 46.93 -11.41 21.81
CA THR A 31 46.07 -11.89 20.72
C THR A 31 45.09 -10.84 20.17
N LYS A 32 44.86 -9.73 20.92
CA LYS A 32 43.89 -8.69 20.52
C LYS A 32 44.42 -7.75 19.43
N GLU A 33 45.71 -7.44 19.43
CA GLU A 33 46.31 -6.49 18.49
C GLU A 33 46.31 -6.99 17.03
N PRO A 34 46.70 -8.26 16.74
CA PRO A 34 46.62 -8.84 15.40
C PRO A 34 45.18 -9.01 14.92
N GLN A 35 44.25 -9.34 15.82
CA GLN A 35 42.81 -9.46 15.53
C GLN A 35 42.19 -8.10 15.17
N MET A 36 42.55 -7.04 15.91
CA MET A 36 42.08 -5.68 15.66
C MET A 36 42.64 -5.11 14.34
N ARG A 37 43.90 -5.42 14.00
CA ARG A 37 44.52 -5.03 12.72
C ARG A 37 43.90 -5.78 11.52
N ARG A 38 43.62 -7.08 11.66
CA ARG A 38 42.85 -7.87 10.68
C ARG A 38 41.42 -7.35 10.51
N HIS A 39 40.76 -6.97 11.60
CA HIS A 39 39.40 -6.40 11.57
C HIS A 39 39.37 -5.05 10.83
N LYS A 40 40.31 -4.14 11.11
CA LYS A 40 40.45 -2.86 10.39
C LYS A 40 40.74 -3.06 8.90
N ALA A 41 41.60 -4.02 8.54
CA ALA A 41 41.91 -4.35 7.14
C ALA A 41 40.70 -4.94 6.41
N LEU A 42 39.92 -5.82 7.05
CA LEU A 42 38.67 -6.36 6.49
C LEU A 42 37.60 -5.27 6.33
N VAL A 43 37.46 -4.36 7.30
CA VAL A 43 36.55 -3.21 7.17
C VAL A 43 36.98 -2.30 6.01
N PHE A 44 38.27 -2.03 5.86
CA PHE A 44 38.81 -1.23 4.74
C PHE A 44 38.59 -1.91 3.38
N LEU A 45 38.85 -3.21 3.27
CA LEU A 45 38.57 -3.99 2.06
C LEU A 45 37.06 -4.00 1.72
N ARG A 46 36.19 -4.05 2.74
CA ARG A 46 34.73 -3.99 2.57
C ARG A 46 34.25 -2.60 2.12
N VAL A 47 34.89 -1.53 2.58
CA VAL A 47 34.64 -0.17 2.09
C VAL A 47 35.08 -0.01 0.64
N LEU A 48 36.23 -0.59 0.25
CA LEU A 48 36.69 -0.61 -1.13
C LEU A 48 35.77 -1.42 -2.07
N LEU A 49 35.18 -2.53 -1.59
CA LEU A 49 34.16 -3.30 -2.32
C LEU A 49 32.79 -2.61 -2.38
N ALA A 50 32.50 -1.73 -1.42
CA ALA A 50 31.28 -0.91 -1.41
C ALA A 50 31.36 0.29 -2.36
N LEU A 51 32.54 0.56 -2.93
CA LEU A 51 32.75 1.54 -3.99
C LEU A 51 32.76 0.81 -5.34
N PRO A 52 31.73 0.94 -6.19
CA PRO A 52 31.84 0.53 -7.59
C PRO A 52 32.93 1.31 -8.38
N GLY A 53 33.53 2.33 -7.75
CA GLY A 53 34.45 3.29 -8.33
C GLY A 53 35.79 2.80 -8.90
N PRO A 54 36.50 1.79 -8.35
CA PRO A 54 37.76 1.34 -8.94
C PRO A 54 37.59 0.68 -10.31
N VAL A 55 36.50 -0.08 -10.51
CA VAL A 55 36.17 -0.72 -11.79
C VAL A 55 35.78 0.32 -12.83
N PHE A 56 35.04 1.34 -12.39
CA PHE A 56 34.66 2.48 -13.21
C PHE A 56 35.86 3.33 -13.66
N LEU A 57 36.81 3.59 -12.73
CA LEU A 57 38.05 4.30 -13.03
C LEU A 57 38.90 3.52 -14.05
N ALA A 58 39.00 2.20 -13.92
CA ALA A 58 39.74 1.34 -14.85
C ALA A 58 39.10 1.34 -16.26
N PHE A 59 37.76 1.23 -16.35
CA PHE A 59 37.04 1.31 -17.62
C PHE A 59 37.25 2.68 -18.31
N SER A 60 37.20 3.75 -17.51
CA SER A 60 37.43 5.12 -17.97
C SER A 60 38.85 5.33 -18.51
N ILE A 61 39.84 4.73 -17.84
CA ILE A 61 41.24 4.76 -18.28
C ILE A 61 41.43 3.96 -19.58
N GLN A 62 40.78 2.82 -19.74
CA GLN A 62 40.92 2.00 -20.94
C GLN A 62 40.32 2.66 -22.20
N GLN A 63 39.14 3.29 -22.08
CA GLN A 63 38.55 4.06 -23.19
C GLN A 63 39.41 5.25 -23.63
N TYR A 64 40.19 5.82 -22.71
CA TYR A 64 41.15 6.89 -23.01
C TYR A 64 42.32 6.40 -23.87
N PHE A 65 42.80 5.16 -23.65
CA PHE A 65 43.92 4.59 -24.40
C PHE A 65 43.56 4.03 -25.79
N ASP A 66 42.29 3.63 -26.02
CA ASP A 66 41.82 3.08 -27.30
C ASP A 66 41.60 4.12 -28.43
N GLY A 67 42.07 5.36 -28.26
CA GLY A 67 42.18 6.32 -29.37
C GLY A 67 40.86 6.95 -29.85
N ILE A 68 39.82 6.95 -29.01
CA ILE A 68 38.62 7.79 -29.20
C ILE A 68 39.00 9.23 -28.81
N GLY A 69 39.86 9.84 -29.63
CA GLY A 69 40.45 11.16 -29.44
C GLY A 69 39.42 12.28 -29.59
N SER A 70 38.66 12.53 -28.53
CA SER A 70 38.36 13.85 -27.96
C SER A 70 37.56 13.57 -26.69
N LEU A 71 37.54 14.51 -25.76
CA LEU A 71 36.57 14.53 -24.65
C LEU A 71 35.11 14.64 -25.14
N ARG A 72 34.63 13.75 -26.04
CA ARG A 72 33.24 13.28 -26.02
C ARG A 72 33.14 12.54 -24.70
N SER A 73 32.63 13.26 -23.71
CA SER A 73 33.02 13.07 -22.33
C SER A 73 32.71 11.67 -21.84
N LEU A 74 33.51 11.22 -20.87
CA LEU A 74 33.34 10.10 -19.93
C LEU A 74 31.89 9.76 -19.50
N VAL A 75 30.95 10.67 -19.78
CA VAL A 75 29.59 10.84 -19.24
C VAL A 75 28.49 10.75 -20.32
N GLN A 76 28.82 10.76 -21.62
CA GLN A 76 27.83 10.97 -22.70
C GLN A 76 27.44 9.72 -23.51
N GLY A 77 28.20 8.63 -23.43
CA GLY A 77 27.90 7.41 -24.19
C GLY A 77 26.78 6.57 -23.57
N HIS A 78 25.84 6.06 -24.39
CA HIS A 78 24.81 5.10 -23.96
C HIS A 78 25.39 3.88 -23.23
N ILE A 79 26.60 3.47 -23.62
CA ILE A 79 27.41 2.41 -23.03
C ILE A 79 27.72 2.65 -21.55
N GLY A 80 28.00 3.91 -21.17
CA GLY A 80 28.36 4.28 -19.80
C GLY A 80 27.20 4.13 -18.82
N LEU A 81 25.99 4.51 -19.24
CA LEU A 81 24.77 4.33 -18.46
C LEU A 81 24.48 2.84 -18.24
N ALA A 82 24.52 2.04 -19.31
CA ALA A 82 24.31 0.60 -19.25
C ALA A 82 25.33 -0.06 -18.30
N PHE A 83 26.60 0.31 -18.43
CA PHE A 83 27.68 -0.17 -17.57
C PHE A 83 27.42 0.16 -16.10
N ALA A 84 27.03 1.40 -15.77
CA ALA A 84 26.73 1.82 -14.41
C ALA A 84 25.58 1.00 -13.78
N ALA A 85 24.51 0.77 -14.54
CA ALA A 85 23.38 -0.06 -14.09
C ALA A 85 23.82 -1.51 -13.82
N ALA A 86 24.53 -2.13 -14.75
CA ALA A 86 24.96 -3.51 -14.62
C ALA A 86 26.00 -3.74 -13.52
N VAL A 87 26.96 -2.80 -13.34
CA VAL A 87 27.91 -2.84 -12.21
C VAL A 87 27.16 -2.75 -10.89
N THR A 88 26.14 -1.90 -10.79
CA THR A 88 25.30 -1.79 -9.58
C THR A 88 24.63 -3.12 -9.25
N PHE A 89 24.01 -3.77 -10.23
CA PHE A 89 23.35 -5.07 -10.01
C PHE A 89 24.34 -6.22 -9.77
N ALA A 90 25.51 -6.22 -10.39
CA ALA A 90 26.56 -7.22 -10.15
C ALA A 90 27.17 -7.10 -8.74
N THR A 91 27.32 -5.88 -8.23
CA THR A 91 27.95 -5.61 -6.92
C THR A 91 26.97 -5.67 -5.75
N LEU A 92 25.66 -5.47 -5.98
CA LEU A 92 24.64 -5.50 -4.92
C LEU A 92 24.64 -6.83 -4.12
N PRO A 93 24.67 -8.04 -4.73
CA PRO A 93 24.77 -9.29 -3.99
C PRO A 93 26.07 -9.43 -3.19
N LEU A 94 27.19 -8.94 -3.73
CA LEU A 94 28.50 -8.94 -3.06
C LEU A 94 28.47 -8.05 -1.81
N TRP A 95 27.88 -6.87 -1.93
CA TRP A 95 27.69 -5.96 -0.81
C TRP A 95 26.75 -6.53 0.26
N LEU A 96 25.59 -7.09 -0.14
CA LEU A 96 24.66 -7.76 0.78
C LEU A 96 25.34 -8.94 1.50
N PHE A 97 26.09 -9.76 0.77
CA PHE A 97 26.84 -10.87 1.35
C PHE A 97 27.91 -10.38 2.33
N SER A 98 28.63 -9.32 1.99
CA SER A 98 29.60 -8.66 2.85
C SER A 98 28.96 -8.16 4.16
N LEU A 99 27.75 -7.59 4.11
CA LEU A 99 26.99 -7.21 5.32
C LEU A 99 26.66 -8.41 6.21
N LEU A 100 26.26 -9.54 5.62
CA LEU A 100 25.99 -10.78 6.35
C LEU A 100 27.27 -11.35 6.99
N LEU A 101 28.39 -11.33 6.26
CA LEU A 101 29.69 -11.82 6.75
C LEU A 101 30.23 -10.97 7.91
N ALA A 102 29.95 -9.66 7.90
CA ALA A 102 30.25 -8.77 9.01
C ALA A 102 29.54 -9.16 10.31
N GLN A 103 28.42 -9.89 10.25
CA GLN A 103 27.74 -10.39 11.44
C GLN A 103 28.54 -11.50 12.13
N ILE A 104 29.35 -12.26 11.38
CA ILE A 104 30.21 -13.33 11.91
C ILE A 104 31.46 -12.78 12.63
N HIS A 105 32.07 -11.70 12.12
CA HIS A 105 33.33 -11.21 12.68
C HIS A 105 33.19 -10.45 14.01
N HIS A 106 31.98 -10.05 14.40
CA HIS A 106 31.71 -9.42 15.69
C HIS A 106 31.23 -10.41 16.78
N THR A 107 31.20 -11.72 16.47
CA THR A 107 30.70 -12.78 17.35
C THR A 107 31.84 -13.73 17.73
N VAL A 108 32.49 -13.46 18.86
CA VAL A 108 33.34 -14.45 19.55
C VAL A 108 32.50 -15.06 20.68
N ASP A 109 31.55 -15.93 20.30
CA ASP A 109 31.17 -17.18 20.98
C ASP A 109 29.89 -17.73 20.32
N PHE A 110 30.03 -18.66 19.38
CA PHE A 110 28.89 -19.25 18.66
C PHE A 110 28.26 -20.45 19.38
N ASP A 111 28.89 -20.94 20.46
CA ASP A 111 28.42 -22.07 21.26
C ASP A 111 27.30 -21.69 22.27
N LYS A 112 26.91 -20.40 22.31
CA LYS A 112 25.80 -19.91 23.16
C LYS A 112 24.66 -19.31 22.31
N PRO A 113 23.61 -20.11 22.00
CA PRO A 113 22.50 -19.70 21.13
C PRO A 113 21.64 -18.54 21.67
N GLU A 114 21.69 -18.26 22.98
CA GLU A 114 20.98 -17.13 23.61
C GLU A 114 21.55 -15.76 23.22
N SER A 115 22.78 -15.68 22.70
CA SER A 115 23.47 -14.41 22.39
C SER A 115 23.06 -13.74 21.06
N LEU A 116 22.31 -14.47 20.22
CA LEU A 116 21.89 -14.04 18.87
C LEU A 116 20.48 -13.43 18.83
N HIS A 117 19.63 -13.71 19.81
CA HIS A 117 18.27 -13.16 19.90
C HIS A 117 18.32 -11.67 20.28
N GLY A 118 17.69 -10.80 19.45
CA GLY A 118 17.48 -9.38 19.78
C GLY A 118 18.59 -8.39 19.39
N ARG A 119 19.70 -8.81 18.78
CA ARG A 119 20.76 -7.87 18.35
C ARG A 119 20.38 -7.02 17.14
N ARG A 120 20.86 -5.77 17.15
CA ARG A 120 20.62 -4.78 16.08
C ARG A 120 21.42 -5.15 14.83
N VAL A 121 20.71 -5.46 13.73
CA VAL A 121 21.31 -5.73 12.41
C VAL A 121 22.15 -4.53 11.92
N TRP A 122 21.66 -3.32 12.18
CA TRP A 122 22.27 -2.05 11.80
C TRP A 122 23.14 -1.45 12.92
N THR A 123 24.46 -1.42 12.72
CA THR A 123 25.39 -0.57 13.50
C THR A 123 25.62 0.75 12.77
N ARG A 124 26.16 1.78 13.45
CA ARG A 124 26.50 3.06 12.78
C ARG A 124 27.43 2.86 11.58
N VAL A 125 28.40 1.95 11.70
CA VAL A 125 29.34 1.60 10.61
C VAL A 125 28.61 0.94 9.44
N ARG A 126 27.72 -0.03 9.69
CA ARG A 126 26.96 -0.70 8.63
C ARG A 126 25.95 0.22 7.95
N ALA A 127 25.30 1.10 8.71
CA ALA A 127 24.40 2.10 8.14
C ALA A 127 25.17 3.08 7.24
N PHE A 128 26.39 3.46 7.64
CA PHE A 128 27.28 4.27 6.83
C PHE A 128 27.76 3.53 5.56
N GLU A 129 28.18 2.26 5.67
CA GLU A 129 28.51 1.39 4.52
C GLU A 129 27.33 1.30 3.53
N SER A 130 26.10 1.14 4.01
CA SER A 130 24.89 1.13 3.17
C SER A 130 24.62 2.45 2.49
N ALA A 131 24.71 3.55 3.24
CA ALA A 131 24.52 4.88 2.70
C ALA A 131 25.57 5.18 1.62
N LEU A 132 26.84 4.81 1.84
CA LEU A 132 27.91 4.99 0.87
C LEU A 132 27.68 4.19 -0.41
N PHE A 133 27.31 2.90 -0.30
CA PHE A 133 26.99 2.07 -1.46
C PHE A 133 25.81 2.64 -2.26
N LEU A 134 24.70 2.99 -1.59
CA LEU A 134 23.52 3.53 -2.25
C LEU A 134 23.81 4.90 -2.88
N LEU A 135 24.42 5.82 -2.15
CA LEU A 135 24.74 7.16 -2.65
C LEU A 135 25.70 7.11 -3.83
N THR A 136 26.68 6.21 -3.83
CA THR A 136 27.59 6.06 -4.97
C THR A 136 26.91 5.44 -6.17
N ALA A 137 26.13 4.36 -6.01
CA ALA A 137 25.33 3.79 -7.09
C ALA A 137 24.39 4.85 -7.73
N PHE A 138 23.71 5.65 -6.91
CA PHE A 138 22.86 6.75 -7.38
C PHE A 138 23.65 7.88 -8.03
N ALA A 139 24.79 8.28 -7.45
CA ALA A 139 25.65 9.31 -8.02
C ALA A 139 26.16 8.90 -9.41
N TYR A 140 26.51 7.63 -9.62
CA TYR A 140 26.88 7.13 -10.94
C TYR A 140 25.72 7.21 -11.94
N ILE A 141 24.53 6.74 -11.58
CA ILE A 141 23.36 6.82 -12.47
C ILE A 141 23.04 8.29 -12.81
N LEU A 142 23.12 9.19 -11.83
CA LEU A 142 22.89 10.63 -11.99
C LEU A 142 23.93 11.30 -12.88
N LEU A 143 25.21 10.91 -12.77
CA LEU A 143 26.27 11.41 -13.63
C LEU A 143 25.93 11.15 -15.10
N TYR A 144 25.36 10.00 -15.43
CA TYR A 144 24.99 9.59 -16.79
C TYR A 144 23.59 10.04 -17.27
N SER A 145 22.81 10.72 -16.42
CA SER A 145 21.41 11.09 -16.71
C SER A 145 21.17 12.61 -16.76
N GLN A 146 22.13 13.38 -17.30
CA GLN A 146 22.27 14.83 -17.10
C GLN A 146 21.03 15.70 -17.45
N ASP A 147 20.08 15.21 -18.26
CA ASP A 147 18.86 15.96 -18.65
C ASP A 147 17.52 15.43 -18.11
N ARG A 148 17.51 14.43 -17.20
CA ARG A 148 16.24 13.85 -16.73
C ARG A 148 15.92 14.21 -15.29
N VAL A 149 15.29 15.37 -15.10
CA VAL A 149 14.63 15.80 -13.84
C VAL A 149 13.75 14.68 -13.25
N PHE A 150 13.12 13.88 -14.12
CA PHE A 150 12.34 12.70 -13.75
C PHE A 150 13.12 11.66 -12.92
N TYR A 151 14.42 11.43 -13.19
CA TYR A 151 15.21 10.44 -12.44
C TYR A 151 15.55 10.94 -11.04
N VAL A 152 15.75 12.26 -10.86
CA VAL A 152 15.92 12.86 -9.53
C VAL A 152 14.64 12.69 -8.71
N TRP A 153 13.46 12.92 -9.31
CA TRP A 153 12.16 12.66 -8.65
C TRP A 153 11.91 11.17 -8.39
N ALA A 154 12.29 10.28 -9.31
CA ALA A 154 12.24 8.84 -9.09
C ALA A 154 13.15 8.41 -7.93
N ILE A 155 14.35 8.98 -7.81
CA ILE A 155 15.29 8.72 -6.71
C ILE A 155 14.72 9.19 -5.37
N LEU A 156 14.08 10.37 -5.31
CA LEU A 156 13.42 10.87 -4.10
C LEU A 156 12.16 10.05 -3.76
N GLY A 157 11.36 9.69 -4.76
CA GLY A 157 10.15 8.86 -4.61
C GLY A 157 10.43 7.40 -4.29
N LEU A 158 11.63 6.89 -4.62
CA LEU A 158 12.08 5.54 -4.29
C LEU A 158 12.65 5.44 -2.86
N GLN A 159 12.91 6.54 -2.14
CA GLN A 159 13.45 6.46 -0.76
C GLN A 159 12.54 5.69 0.22
N PRO A 160 11.20 5.87 0.22
CA PRO A 160 10.31 5.03 1.00
C PRO A 160 10.39 3.54 0.61
N VAL A 161 10.56 3.24 -0.69
CA VAL A 161 10.72 1.88 -1.21
C VAL A 161 12.05 1.27 -0.78
N VAL A 162 13.13 2.05 -0.81
CA VAL A 162 14.46 1.65 -0.32
C VAL A 162 14.41 1.41 1.19
N ALA A 163 13.76 2.28 1.96
CA ALA A 163 13.56 2.09 3.39
C ALA A 163 12.76 0.82 3.70
N LEU A 164 11.69 0.57 2.95
CA LEU A 164 10.88 -0.65 3.04
C LEU A 164 11.70 -1.90 2.65
N ALA A 165 12.54 -1.81 1.62
CA ALA A 165 13.41 -2.89 1.19
C ALA A 165 14.48 -3.20 2.27
N LEU A 166 15.12 -2.17 2.83
CA LEU A 166 16.08 -2.32 3.93
C LEU A 166 15.43 -2.90 5.18
N TYR A 167 14.22 -2.48 5.51
CA TYR A 167 13.42 -3.05 6.61
C TYR A 167 13.08 -4.52 6.35
N SER A 168 12.66 -4.86 5.13
CA SER A 168 12.37 -6.23 4.73
C SER A 168 13.62 -7.12 4.80
N ILE A 169 14.75 -6.66 4.28
CA ILE A 169 16.05 -7.34 4.39
C ILE A 169 16.40 -7.58 5.86
N THR A 170 16.19 -6.59 6.72
CA THR A 170 16.45 -6.71 8.17
C THR A 170 15.65 -7.86 8.80
N ASN A 171 14.37 -7.97 8.46
CA ASN A 171 13.49 -9.01 8.98
C ASN A 171 13.86 -10.40 8.43
N VAL A 172 14.19 -10.49 7.16
CA VAL A 172 14.64 -11.73 6.52
C VAL A 172 15.93 -12.22 7.16
N VAL A 173 16.91 -11.34 7.34
CA VAL A 173 18.18 -11.70 8.01
C VAL A 173 17.94 -12.20 9.42
N ARG A 174 17.06 -11.54 10.18
CA ARG A 174 16.66 -12.02 11.52
C ARG A 174 16.01 -13.41 11.45
N ALA A 175 15.13 -13.65 10.49
CA ALA A 175 14.50 -14.95 10.30
C ALA A 175 15.51 -16.04 9.93
N ILE A 176 16.49 -15.73 9.08
CA ILE A 176 17.57 -16.66 8.71
C ILE A 176 18.41 -17.01 9.93
N ILE A 177 18.83 -16.01 10.73
CA ILE A 177 19.62 -16.23 11.95
C ILE A 177 18.85 -17.15 12.92
N ASN A 178 17.57 -16.83 13.15
CA ASN A 178 16.71 -17.62 14.02
C ASN A 178 16.52 -19.06 13.52
N HIS A 179 16.39 -19.25 12.20
CA HIS A 179 16.19 -20.56 11.62
C HIS A 179 17.47 -21.41 11.60
N GLN A 180 18.59 -20.83 11.13
CA GLN A 180 19.84 -21.56 10.94
C GLN A 180 20.54 -21.87 12.26
N GLY A 181 20.37 -21.04 13.30
CA GLY A 181 20.99 -21.26 14.60
C GLY A 181 22.50 -21.49 14.49
N SER A 182 22.98 -22.64 14.98
CA SER A 182 24.39 -23.07 14.90
C SER A 182 24.88 -23.34 13.46
N GLY A 183 23.98 -23.62 12.52
CA GLY A 183 24.29 -23.85 11.11
C GLY A 183 24.52 -22.57 10.29
N TYR A 184 24.31 -21.39 10.89
CA TYR A 184 24.36 -20.09 10.19
C TYR A 184 25.72 -19.83 9.50
N HIS A 185 26.82 -20.21 10.15
CA HIS A 185 28.17 -20.03 9.59
C HIS A 185 28.37 -20.86 8.31
N THR A 186 28.02 -22.14 8.36
CA THR A 186 28.10 -23.05 7.22
C THR A 186 27.16 -22.62 6.09
N PHE A 187 25.95 -22.17 6.43
CA PHE A 187 25.02 -21.60 5.47
C PHE A 187 25.61 -20.38 4.77
N LEU A 188 26.18 -19.41 5.50
CA LEU A 188 26.78 -18.22 4.91
C LEU A 188 28.00 -18.56 4.04
N LEU A 189 28.89 -19.43 4.49
CA LEU A 189 30.03 -19.87 3.67
C LEU A 189 29.56 -20.51 2.35
N SER A 190 28.45 -21.25 2.36
CA SER A 190 27.86 -21.82 1.15
C SER A 190 27.30 -20.76 0.17
N GLN A 191 26.99 -19.55 0.67
CA GLN A 191 26.60 -18.43 -0.18
C GLN A 191 27.79 -17.75 -0.84
N GLY A 192 28.99 -17.78 -0.22
CA GLY A 192 30.18 -17.13 -0.75
C GLY A 192 30.54 -17.60 -2.16
N TRP A 193 30.61 -18.91 -2.39
CA TRP A 193 30.83 -19.47 -3.73
C TRP A 193 29.73 -19.06 -4.72
N ARG A 194 28.46 -19.04 -4.31
CA ARG A 194 27.33 -18.68 -5.19
C ARG A 194 27.40 -17.24 -5.66
N VAL A 195 27.73 -16.32 -4.76
CA VAL A 195 27.88 -14.90 -5.09
C VAL A 195 29.08 -14.69 -6.02
N VAL A 196 30.18 -15.41 -5.80
CA VAL A 196 31.37 -15.35 -6.67
C VAL A 196 31.05 -15.85 -8.08
N VAL A 197 30.38 -17.00 -8.22
CA VAL A 197 29.96 -17.51 -9.54
C VAL A 197 29.05 -16.52 -10.26
N ASN A 198 28.08 -15.94 -9.56
CA ASN A 198 27.20 -14.92 -10.11
C ASN A 198 27.96 -13.68 -10.57
N ALA A 199 28.93 -13.21 -9.78
CA ALA A 199 29.75 -12.06 -10.14
C ALA A 199 30.63 -12.33 -11.38
N ILE A 200 31.24 -13.52 -11.48
CA ILE A 200 32.01 -13.94 -12.66
C ILE A 200 31.10 -13.99 -13.89
N PHE A 201 29.92 -14.61 -13.77
CA PHE A 201 28.95 -14.67 -14.87
C PHE A 201 28.54 -13.27 -15.34
N CYS A 202 28.17 -12.38 -14.42
CA CYS A 202 27.86 -10.99 -14.73
C CYS A 202 29.03 -10.28 -15.42
N ALA A 203 30.26 -10.46 -14.94
CA ALA A 203 31.44 -9.89 -15.59
C ALA A 203 31.64 -10.40 -17.02
N CYS A 204 31.42 -11.70 -17.28
CA CYS A 204 31.50 -12.27 -18.63
C CYS A 204 30.43 -11.70 -19.56
N VAL A 205 29.17 -11.62 -19.10
CA VAL A 205 28.07 -11.03 -19.89
C VAL A 205 28.37 -9.56 -20.18
N MET A 206 28.87 -8.84 -19.19
CA MET A 206 29.25 -7.44 -19.33
C MET A 206 30.34 -7.23 -20.37
N LEU A 207 31.44 -7.99 -20.29
CA LEU A 207 32.50 -7.93 -21.30
C LEU A 207 31.98 -8.26 -22.69
N TYR A 208 31.11 -9.26 -22.82
CA TYR A 208 30.55 -9.67 -24.10
C TYR A 208 29.62 -8.60 -24.70
N ALA A 209 28.68 -8.06 -23.93
CA ALA A 209 27.77 -7.00 -24.40
C ALA A 209 28.54 -5.71 -24.76
N LEU A 210 29.44 -5.26 -23.89
CA LEU A 210 30.21 -4.03 -24.10
C LEU A 210 31.12 -4.11 -25.32
N SER A 211 31.66 -5.29 -25.63
CA SER A 211 32.49 -5.49 -26.83
C SER A 211 31.74 -5.23 -28.14
N ALA A 212 30.41 -5.37 -28.12
CA ALA A 212 29.54 -5.08 -29.26
C ALA A 212 29.15 -3.60 -29.29
N MET A 213 28.73 -3.07 -28.14
CA MET A 213 28.26 -1.68 -28.05
C MET A 213 29.37 -0.67 -28.34
N SER A 214 30.64 -1.00 -28.07
CA SER A 214 31.78 -0.12 -28.35
C SER A 214 32.08 0.07 -29.84
N ARG A 215 31.54 -0.78 -30.72
CA ARG A 215 31.78 -0.71 -32.17
C ARG A 215 31.04 0.41 -32.87
N ILE A 216 29.84 0.74 -32.41
CA ILE A 216 29.02 1.82 -32.96
C ILE A 216 28.67 2.74 -31.80
N PRO A 217 29.51 3.75 -31.50
CA PRO A 217 29.27 4.63 -30.37
C PRO A 217 28.06 5.53 -30.67
N ILE A 218 27.03 5.39 -29.84
CA ILE A 218 25.82 6.22 -29.89
C ILE A 218 25.69 6.98 -28.57
N ASP A 219 25.39 8.27 -28.70
CA ASP A 219 25.18 9.15 -27.55
C ASP A 219 23.91 8.75 -26.79
N ALA A 220 23.96 8.84 -25.45
CA ALA A 220 22.85 8.45 -24.59
C ALA A 220 21.60 9.32 -24.80
N LEU A 221 21.76 10.59 -25.20
CA LEU A 221 20.64 11.50 -25.49
C LEU A 221 20.04 11.20 -26.87
N SER A 222 20.87 10.76 -27.82
CA SER A 222 20.44 10.51 -29.20
C SER A 222 19.87 9.11 -29.43
N ILE A 223 20.17 8.11 -28.58
CA ILE A 223 19.79 6.69 -28.79
C ILE A 223 18.28 6.48 -29.02
N VAL A 224 17.42 7.22 -28.31
CA VAL A 224 15.95 7.08 -28.46
C VAL A 224 15.50 7.69 -29.77
N ALA A 225 15.92 8.93 -30.05
CA ALA A 225 15.54 9.63 -31.26
C ALA A 225 16.11 8.96 -32.53
N PHE A 226 17.30 8.37 -32.45
CA PHE A 226 17.90 7.60 -33.54
C PHE A 226 17.12 6.30 -33.77
N SER A 227 16.65 5.64 -32.71
CA SER A 227 15.85 4.42 -32.83
C SER A 227 14.50 4.71 -33.47
N GLU A 228 13.85 5.82 -33.11
CA GLU A 228 12.62 6.28 -33.74
C GLU A 228 12.82 6.65 -35.21
N LEU A 229 13.92 7.33 -35.54
CA LEU A 229 14.28 7.64 -36.92
C LEU A 229 14.58 6.38 -37.74
N SER A 230 15.26 5.39 -37.16
CA SER A 230 15.52 4.10 -37.82
C SER A 230 14.22 3.39 -38.22
N PHE A 231 13.16 3.50 -37.42
CA PHE A 231 11.84 2.93 -37.74
C PHE A 231 11.03 3.71 -38.77
N SER A 232 11.45 4.92 -39.12
CA SER A 232 10.75 5.71 -40.14
C SER A 232 11.02 5.25 -41.58
N GLY A 233 11.81 4.19 -41.77
CA GLY A 233 12.01 3.55 -43.08
C GLY A 233 12.88 4.37 -44.02
N ILE A 234 13.98 4.95 -43.55
CA ILE A 234 14.85 5.78 -44.39
C ILE A 234 16.07 4.98 -44.83
N ALA A 235 16.33 4.92 -46.14
CA ALA A 235 17.52 4.28 -46.70
C ALA A 235 18.77 5.16 -46.55
N CYS A 236 19.94 4.53 -46.40
CA CYS A 236 21.24 5.23 -46.39
C CYS A 236 21.72 5.62 -47.80
N SER A 237 21.10 5.11 -48.87
CA SER A 237 21.51 5.32 -50.26
C SER A 237 21.21 6.74 -50.78
N ASP A 238 20.22 7.43 -50.21
CA ASP A 238 19.89 8.81 -50.55
C ASP A 238 20.28 9.74 -49.39
N GLU A 239 21.49 10.30 -49.49
CA GLU A 239 22.04 11.23 -48.50
C GLU A 239 21.13 12.46 -48.30
N SER A 240 20.50 12.95 -49.36
CA SER A 240 19.64 14.13 -49.28
C SER A 240 18.34 13.84 -48.55
N ALA A 241 17.69 12.71 -48.85
CA ALA A 241 16.49 12.27 -48.16
C ALA A 241 16.77 11.97 -46.68
N PHE A 242 17.89 11.29 -46.40
CA PHE A 242 18.29 11.01 -45.02
C PHE A 242 18.56 12.29 -44.22
N LEU A 243 19.37 13.21 -44.75
CA LEU A 243 19.69 14.46 -44.02
C LEU A 243 18.47 15.35 -43.82
N ASN A 244 17.53 15.37 -44.77
CA ASN A 244 16.26 16.09 -44.63
C ASN A 244 15.39 15.48 -43.52
N ALA A 245 15.22 14.16 -43.52
CA ALA A 245 14.43 13.48 -42.50
C ALA A 245 15.10 13.54 -41.12
N PHE A 246 16.43 13.39 -41.07
CA PHE A 246 17.23 13.62 -39.87
C PHE A 246 16.99 15.03 -39.32
N GLY A 247 17.09 16.05 -40.18
CA GLY A 247 16.88 17.46 -39.83
C GLY A 247 15.48 17.78 -39.29
N ALA A 248 14.46 17.09 -39.79
CA ALA A 248 13.06 17.23 -39.35
C ALA A 248 12.71 16.40 -38.09
N SER A 249 13.57 15.45 -37.71
CA SER A 249 13.33 14.55 -36.57
C SER A 249 13.87 15.09 -35.24
N GLY A 250 13.44 14.49 -34.13
CA GLY A 250 14.06 14.69 -32.81
C GLY A 250 15.54 14.29 -32.75
N ALA A 251 16.06 13.55 -33.74
CA ALA A 251 17.46 13.15 -33.80
C ALA A 251 18.39 14.36 -33.97
N ASN A 252 17.99 15.36 -34.76
CA ASN A 252 18.75 16.59 -34.95
C ASN A 252 18.82 17.43 -33.66
N ALA A 253 17.73 17.50 -32.90
CA ALA A 253 17.66 18.25 -31.65
C ALA A 253 18.42 17.57 -30.48
N SER A 254 18.57 16.25 -30.53
CA SER A 254 19.18 15.45 -29.45
C SER A 254 20.70 15.32 -29.54
N CYS A 255 21.35 16.10 -30.41
CA CYS A 255 22.73 15.86 -30.77
C CYS A 255 23.55 17.14 -31.04
N PRO A 256 24.89 17.09 -30.99
CA PRO A 256 25.72 18.30 -31.01
C PRO A 256 25.61 19.06 -32.34
N ALA A 257 25.63 20.39 -32.29
CA ALA A 257 25.68 21.28 -33.46
C ALA A 257 27.06 21.22 -34.17
N LYS A 258 27.34 20.06 -34.80
CA LYS A 258 28.53 19.77 -35.61
C LYS A 258 28.08 19.05 -36.90
N PRO A 259 28.86 19.12 -37.99
CA PRO A 259 28.60 18.32 -39.18
C PRO A 259 28.39 16.84 -38.82
N HIS A 260 27.40 16.22 -39.43
CA HIS A 260 26.98 14.84 -39.18
C HIS A 260 26.87 14.49 -37.69
N CYS A 261 26.35 15.41 -36.86
CA CYS A 261 26.16 15.15 -35.44
C CYS A 261 27.48 14.81 -34.70
N GLY A 262 28.62 15.22 -35.27
CA GLY A 262 29.99 14.94 -34.83
C GLY A 262 30.50 13.52 -35.10
N TYR A 263 29.81 12.73 -35.93
CA TYR A 263 30.38 11.56 -36.61
C TYR A 263 31.34 12.02 -37.72
N ARG A 264 32.32 11.19 -38.11
CA ARG A 264 33.36 11.62 -39.08
C ARG A 264 32.81 11.72 -40.49
N THR A 265 31.84 10.87 -40.83
CA THR A 265 31.22 10.80 -42.16
C THR A 265 29.71 10.65 -42.04
N TYR A 266 29.01 10.99 -43.14
CA TYR A 266 27.59 10.66 -43.31
C TYR A 266 27.31 9.17 -43.10
N GLU A 267 28.17 8.30 -43.63
CA GLU A 267 28.01 6.84 -43.54
C GLU A 267 28.06 6.34 -42.09
N GLU A 268 28.94 6.93 -41.25
CA GLU A 268 29.00 6.63 -39.82
C GLU A 268 27.74 7.09 -39.08
N LEU A 269 27.21 8.28 -39.44
CA LEU A 269 25.95 8.77 -38.88
C LEU A 269 24.77 7.87 -39.27
N CYS A 270 24.67 7.48 -40.55
CA CYS A 270 23.60 6.61 -41.01
C CYS A 270 23.67 5.25 -40.32
N GLN A 271 24.85 4.62 -40.25
CA GLN A 271 25.03 3.38 -39.51
C GLN A 271 24.65 3.51 -38.02
N ALA A 272 25.01 4.61 -37.37
CA ALA A 272 24.62 4.86 -35.97
C ALA A 272 23.11 4.97 -35.79
N VAL A 273 22.40 5.64 -36.71
CA VAL A 273 20.94 5.71 -36.71
C VAL A 273 20.35 4.32 -36.91
N GLN A 274 20.78 3.60 -37.95
CA GLN A 274 20.27 2.26 -38.27
C GLN A 274 20.46 1.29 -37.09
N TYR A 275 21.66 1.18 -36.52
CA TYR A 275 21.94 0.22 -35.45
C TYR A 275 21.46 0.63 -34.05
N SER A 276 20.93 1.85 -33.88
CA SER A 276 20.48 2.37 -32.59
C SER A 276 19.42 1.49 -31.93
N THR A 277 18.48 0.95 -32.69
CA THR A 277 17.42 0.06 -32.23
C THR A 277 17.99 -1.24 -31.65
N MET A 278 18.97 -1.83 -32.33
CA MET A 278 19.65 -3.04 -31.89
C MET A 278 20.53 -2.78 -30.65
N ALA A 279 21.25 -1.65 -30.62
CA ALA A 279 22.03 -1.22 -29.47
C ALA A 279 21.15 -0.98 -28.23
N ARG A 280 19.99 -0.35 -28.40
CA ARG A 280 19.00 -0.12 -27.35
C ARG A 280 18.42 -1.44 -26.81
N GLY A 281 18.09 -2.38 -27.70
CA GLY A 281 17.64 -3.73 -27.33
C GLY A 281 18.70 -4.50 -26.52
N LEU A 282 19.95 -4.47 -26.98
CA LEU A 282 21.06 -5.10 -26.28
C LEU A 282 21.22 -4.56 -24.85
N THR A 283 21.14 -3.25 -24.66
CA THR A 283 21.23 -2.60 -23.34
C THR A 283 20.17 -3.15 -22.38
N ILE A 284 18.92 -3.29 -22.84
CA ILE A 284 17.83 -3.79 -21.99
C ILE A 284 18.05 -5.25 -21.62
N ASP A 285 18.36 -6.12 -22.58
CA ASP A 285 18.60 -7.54 -22.30
C ASP A 285 19.78 -7.70 -21.32
N PHE A 286 20.85 -6.92 -21.54
CA PHE A 286 22.01 -6.86 -20.68
C PHE A 286 21.65 -6.45 -19.23
N GLU A 287 20.88 -5.39 -19.03
CA GLU A 287 20.45 -4.93 -17.70
C GLU A 287 19.54 -5.96 -17.01
N LEU A 288 18.59 -6.54 -17.75
CA LEU A 288 17.66 -7.54 -17.23
C LEU A 288 18.36 -8.81 -16.78
N ILE A 289 19.40 -9.26 -17.49
CA ILE A 289 20.23 -10.41 -17.12
C ILE A 289 20.91 -10.16 -15.76
N HIS A 290 21.51 -8.98 -15.58
CA HIS A 290 22.18 -8.62 -14.33
C HIS A 290 21.19 -8.53 -13.17
N TYR A 291 20.04 -7.90 -13.43
CA TYR A 291 18.98 -7.79 -12.44
C TYR A 291 18.44 -9.16 -12.02
N PHE A 292 18.24 -10.07 -12.99
CA PHE A 292 17.81 -11.44 -12.73
C PHE A 292 18.78 -12.21 -11.83
N VAL A 293 20.08 -12.14 -12.12
CA VAL A 293 21.10 -12.84 -11.32
C VAL A 293 21.10 -12.34 -9.89
N ALA A 294 20.98 -11.03 -9.69
CA ALA A 294 20.92 -10.41 -8.36
C ALA A 294 19.69 -10.86 -7.57
N VAL A 295 18.49 -10.76 -8.17
CA VAL A 295 17.23 -11.12 -7.49
C VAL A 295 17.15 -12.63 -7.23
N THR A 296 17.59 -13.46 -8.18
CA THR A 296 17.57 -14.92 -8.02
C THR A 296 18.44 -15.37 -6.85
N TRP A 297 19.60 -14.73 -6.65
CA TRP A 297 20.41 -14.99 -5.46
C TRP A 297 19.66 -14.66 -4.18
N VAL A 298 19.04 -13.48 -4.09
CA VAL A 298 18.25 -13.07 -2.91
C VAL A 298 17.13 -14.07 -2.64
N VAL A 299 16.34 -14.43 -3.66
CA VAL A 299 15.20 -15.35 -3.54
C VAL A 299 15.65 -16.76 -3.13
N VAL A 300 16.55 -17.39 -3.89
CA VAL A 300 16.90 -18.80 -3.68
C VAL A 300 17.78 -18.97 -2.44
N SER A 301 18.74 -18.07 -2.24
CA SER A 301 19.72 -18.20 -1.17
C SER A 301 19.17 -17.74 0.16
N LEU A 302 18.59 -16.53 0.21
CA LEU A 302 18.16 -15.93 1.47
C LEU A 302 16.73 -16.35 1.83
N PHE A 303 15.78 -16.19 0.91
CA PHE A 303 14.36 -16.45 1.18
C PHE A 303 13.93 -17.91 1.19
N LEU A 304 14.59 -18.77 0.42
CA LEU A 304 14.21 -20.19 0.36
C LEU A 304 15.12 -21.04 1.26
N LYS A 305 16.44 -20.98 1.04
CA LYS A 305 17.40 -21.77 1.81
C LYS A 305 17.64 -21.19 3.21
N GLY A 306 17.86 -19.88 3.30
CA GLY A 306 18.18 -19.21 4.55
C GLY A 306 17.07 -19.36 5.60
N THR A 307 15.80 -19.21 5.20
CA THR A 307 14.65 -19.34 6.12
C THR A 307 14.13 -20.77 6.26
N GLY A 308 14.77 -21.77 5.63
CA GLY A 308 14.37 -23.18 5.78
C GLY A 308 13.13 -23.61 5.00
N ARG A 309 12.65 -22.80 4.05
CA ARG A 309 11.48 -23.16 3.23
C ARG A 309 11.78 -24.26 2.21
N LEU A 310 13.04 -24.38 1.81
CA LEU A 310 13.52 -25.44 0.91
C LEU A 310 14.25 -26.54 1.72
N ARG A 311 13.53 -27.24 2.60
CA ARG A 311 14.09 -28.28 3.47
C ARG A 311 13.49 -29.64 3.13
N ALA A 312 14.33 -30.67 3.09
CA ALA A 312 13.91 -32.03 2.72
C ALA A 312 13.22 -32.79 3.86
N ASP A 313 13.49 -32.41 5.11
CA ASP A 313 13.01 -33.07 6.32
C ASP A 313 11.51 -32.85 6.60
N ASN A 314 10.95 -31.72 6.12
CA ASN A 314 9.51 -31.42 6.20
C ASN A 314 8.76 -31.87 4.94
N GLY A 315 9.38 -32.71 4.11
CA GLY A 315 8.81 -33.19 2.84
C GLY A 315 8.50 -32.08 1.83
N TYR A 316 9.15 -30.92 1.94
CA TYR A 316 8.87 -29.72 1.15
C TYR A 316 7.46 -29.16 1.29
N SER A 317 6.73 -29.52 2.36
CA SER A 317 5.35 -29.10 2.61
C SER A 317 5.11 -27.59 2.45
N HIS A 318 6.07 -26.76 2.83
CA HIS A 318 5.97 -25.30 2.70
C HIS A 318 5.94 -24.81 1.23
N LEU A 319 6.59 -25.52 0.30
CA LEU A 319 6.56 -25.18 -1.14
C LEU A 319 5.18 -25.43 -1.75
N PHE A 320 4.37 -26.32 -1.17
CA PHE A 320 3.04 -26.65 -1.64
C PHE A 320 1.93 -25.75 -1.08
N SER A 321 2.28 -24.76 -0.26
CA SER A 321 1.32 -23.72 0.13
C SER A 321 0.88 -22.91 -1.11
N ARG A 322 -0.38 -22.47 -1.13
CA ARG A 322 -1.00 -21.80 -2.29
C ARG A 322 -0.18 -20.61 -2.79
N HIS A 323 0.30 -19.77 -1.87
CA HIS A 323 1.12 -18.60 -2.23
C HIS A 323 2.50 -19.02 -2.77
N MET A 324 3.13 -20.07 -2.23
CA MET A 324 4.42 -20.55 -2.75
C MET A 324 4.30 -21.15 -4.16
N ILE A 325 3.20 -21.84 -4.48
CA ILE A 325 2.93 -22.33 -5.85
C ILE A 325 2.85 -21.16 -6.82
N VAL A 326 2.11 -20.10 -6.46
CA VAL A 326 2.06 -18.87 -7.27
C VAL A 326 3.46 -18.26 -7.41
N GLY A 327 4.22 -18.18 -6.31
CA GLY A 327 5.61 -17.70 -6.32
C GLY A 327 6.51 -18.49 -7.28
N MET A 328 6.37 -19.82 -7.31
CA MET A 328 7.13 -20.69 -8.21
C MET A 328 6.74 -20.48 -9.68
N LEU A 329 5.46 -20.31 -9.99
CA LEU A 329 5.00 -20.01 -11.35
C LEU A 329 5.55 -18.66 -11.83
N LEU A 330 5.54 -17.64 -10.98
CA LEU A 330 6.10 -16.33 -11.31
C LEU A 330 7.62 -16.38 -11.52
N CYS A 331 8.33 -17.14 -10.68
CA CYS A 331 9.75 -17.41 -10.88
C CYS A 331 10.04 -18.15 -12.20
N LEU A 332 9.16 -19.07 -12.63
CA LEU A 332 9.28 -19.76 -13.91
C LEU A 332 9.09 -18.81 -15.09
N VAL A 333 8.06 -17.94 -15.04
CA VAL A 333 7.87 -16.88 -16.06
C VAL A 333 9.11 -16.02 -16.15
N GLN A 334 9.69 -15.64 -15.00
CA GLN A 334 10.88 -14.81 -15.00
C GLN A 334 12.13 -15.54 -15.51
N LEU A 335 12.24 -16.84 -15.29
CA LEU A 335 13.28 -17.67 -15.91
C LEU A 335 13.13 -17.69 -17.44
N MET A 336 11.91 -17.76 -17.97
CA MET A 336 11.66 -17.70 -19.41
C MET A 336 12.09 -16.34 -20.00
N ASN A 337 11.75 -15.23 -19.33
CA ASN A 337 12.20 -13.89 -19.73
C ASN A 337 13.74 -13.77 -19.76
N MET A 338 14.40 -14.39 -18.78
CA MET A 338 15.85 -14.45 -18.72
C MET A 338 16.45 -15.24 -19.88
N ILE A 339 15.94 -16.43 -20.16
CA ILE A 339 16.39 -17.26 -21.29
C ILE A 339 16.23 -16.49 -22.60
N PHE A 340 15.08 -15.84 -22.78
CA PHE A 340 14.80 -15.01 -23.94
C PHE A 340 15.80 -13.84 -24.09
N SER A 341 16.11 -13.12 -23.01
CA SER A 341 17.10 -12.04 -23.01
C SER A 341 18.50 -12.57 -23.36
N CYS A 342 18.90 -13.73 -22.83
CA CYS A 342 20.17 -14.38 -23.18
C CYS A 342 20.23 -14.79 -24.66
N MET A 343 19.14 -15.34 -25.21
CA MET A 343 19.07 -15.70 -26.63
C MET A 343 19.21 -14.47 -27.53
N ARG A 344 18.52 -13.39 -27.21
CA ARG A 344 18.63 -12.12 -27.95
C ARG A 344 20.04 -11.55 -27.87
N LEU A 345 20.65 -11.56 -26.69
CA LEU A 345 22.03 -11.10 -26.50
C LEU A 345 23.02 -11.90 -27.37
N LEU A 346 22.85 -13.22 -27.48
CA LEU A 346 23.66 -14.07 -28.37
C LEU A 346 23.43 -13.81 -29.87
N LEU A 347 22.26 -13.29 -30.25
CA LEU A 347 21.93 -12.95 -31.64
C LEU A 347 22.38 -11.53 -32.02
N ILE A 348 22.25 -10.59 -31.08
CA ILE A 348 22.52 -9.17 -31.31
C ILE A 348 24.02 -8.87 -31.27
N VAL A 349 24.75 -9.43 -30.30
CA VAL A 349 26.17 -9.13 -30.12
C VAL A 349 27.01 -9.39 -31.37
N PRO A 350 26.91 -10.55 -32.06
CA PRO A 350 27.68 -10.79 -33.28
C PRO A 350 27.37 -9.78 -34.41
N ARG A 351 26.11 -9.35 -34.52
CA ARG A 351 25.68 -8.37 -35.54
C ARG A 351 26.25 -6.98 -35.29
N LEU A 352 26.28 -6.55 -34.03
CA LEU A 352 26.90 -5.27 -33.65
C LEU A 352 28.43 -5.31 -33.66
N GLN A 353 29.04 -6.49 -33.44
CA GLN A 353 30.49 -6.65 -33.52
C GLN A 353 31.04 -6.52 -34.96
N SER A 354 30.21 -6.85 -35.95
CA SER A 354 30.54 -6.76 -37.38
C SER A 354 29.43 -6.02 -38.13
N PRO A 355 29.30 -4.70 -37.93
CA PRO A 355 28.23 -3.93 -38.56
C PRO A 355 28.36 -3.95 -40.07
N ARG A 356 27.21 -4.01 -40.74
CA ARG A 356 27.10 -3.87 -42.19
C ARG A 356 27.51 -2.45 -42.57
N GLN A 357 28.15 -2.33 -43.72
CA GLN A 357 28.43 -1.02 -44.30
C GLN A 357 27.13 -0.28 -44.63
N ALA A 358 27.17 1.05 -44.69
CA ALA A 358 26.00 1.87 -45.01
C ALA A 358 25.33 1.46 -46.34
N ALA A 359 26.13 1.00 -47.31
CA ALA A 359 25.69 0.46 -48.59
C ALA A 359 24.80 -0.81 -48.51
N TYR A 360 24.66 -1.42 -47.34
CA TYR A 360 23.69 -2.51 -47.13
C TYR A 360 22.26 -1.97 -46.97
N PHE A 361 22.09 -0.79 -46.36
CA PHE A 361 20.80 -0.17 -46.08
C PHE A 361 20.29 0.64 -47.29
N VAL A 362 20.24 0.01 -48.45
CA VAL A 362 19.75 0.62 -49.70
C VAL A 362 18.22 0.63 -49.76
N ARG A 363 17.58 -0.30 -49.05
CA ARG A 363 16.12 -0.40 -48.93
C ARG A 363 15.66 0.03 -47.54
N GLU A 364 14.47 0.62 -47.48
CA GLU A 364 13.83 1.16 -46.27
C GLU A 364 13.57 0.10 -45.18
N ASP A 365 13.39 -1.17 -45.58
CA ASP A 365 13.06 -2.33 -44.71
C ASP A 365 14.29 -3.11 -44.21
N SER A 366 15.50 -2.77 -44.65
CA SER A 366 16.70 -3.60 -44.42
C SER A 366 17.08 -3.74 -42.93
N MET A 367 16.73 -2.77 -42.09
CA MET A 367 16.95 -2.88 -40.64
C MET A 367 15.92 -3.77 -39.96
N GLU A 368 14.66 -3.77 -40.41
CA GLU A 368 13.62 -4.63 -39.82
C GLU A 368 13.96 -6.12 -39.98
N GLU A 369 14.59 -6.50 -41.10
CA GLU A 369 15.07 -7.85 -41.36
C GLU A 369 16.19 -8.31 -40.38
N GLU A 370 16.99 -7.39 -39.85
CA GLU A 370 18.11 -7.68 -38.96
C GLU A 370 17.71 -7.74 -37.47
N LEU A 371 16.51 -7.29 -37.10
CA LEU A 371 16.04 -7.22 -35.72
C LEU A 371 15.54 -8.59 -35.19
N PRO A 372 16.24 -9.24 -34.23
CA PRO A 372 15.81 -10.54 -33.74
C PRO A 372 14.66 -10.41 -32.75
N LEU A 373 13.58 -11.16 -33.02
CA LEU A 373 12.59 -11.68 -32.08
C LEU A 373 12.11 -10.72 -30.98
N PHE A 374 11.86 -9.43 -31.27
CA PHE A 374 11.40 -8.48 -30.25
C PHE A 374 10.71 -7.26 -30.86
N CYS A 375 9.83 -6.62 -30.09
CA CYS A 375 9.24 -5.32 -30.43
C CYS A 375 10.10 -4.20 -29.84
N TYR A 376 10.73 -3.39 -30.70
CA TYR A 376 11.67 -2.35 -30.26
C TYR A 376 11.06 -0.95 -30.19
N SER A 377 9.73 -0.83 -30.31
CA SER A 377 9.06 0.45 -30.05
C SER A 377 9.33 0.90 -28.61
N SER A 378 9.32 2.21 -28.39
CA SER A 378 9.52 2.78 -27.04
C SER A 378 8.50 2.24 -26.04
N ASP A 379 7.26 2.01 -26.47
CA ASP A 379 6.20 1.41 -25.65
C ASP A 379 6.50 -0.05 -25.29
N CYS A 380 6.86 -0.88 -26.27
CA CYS A 380 7.18 -2.29 -26.02
C CYS A 380 8.36 -2.45 -25.05
N ILE A 381 9.40 -1.63 -25.23
CA ILE A 381 10.57 -1.58 -24.36
C ILE A 381 10.16 -1.17 -22.94
N PHE A 382 9.31 -0.14 -22.81
CA PHE A 382 8.79 0.33 -21.54
C PHE A 382 8.01 -0.78 -20.81
N TYR A 383 7.08 -1.44 -21.50
CA TYR A 383 6.28 -2.53 -20.93
C TYR A 383 7.13 -3.74 -20.54
N HIS A 384 8.14 -4.10 -21.33
CA HIS A 384 9.03 -5.21 -21.02
C HIS A 384 9.86 -4.94 -19.74
N LEU A 385 10.46 -3.75 -19.64
CA LEU A 385 11.24 -3.34 -18.47
C LEU A 385 10.35 -3.23 -17.22
N TRP A 386 9.27 -2.44 -17.26
CA TRP A 386 8.40 -2.24 -16.11
C TRP A 386 7.59 -3.48 -15.75
N GLY A 387 7.17 -4.26 -16.74
CA GLY A 387 6.52 -5.56 -16.52
C GLY A 387 7.44 -6.51 -15.75
N THR A 388 8.73 -6.52 -16.08
CA THR A 388 9.74 -7.31 -15.34
C THR A 388 9.92 -6.81 -13.91
N VAL A 389 10.04 -5.49 -13.70
CA VAL A 389 10.11 -4.91 -12.34
C VAL A 389 8.88 -5.26 -11.51
N CYS A 390 7.68 -5.08 -12.07
CA CYS A 390 6.42 -5.43 -11.42
C CYS A 390 6.35 -6.92 -11.07
N LEU A 391 6.80 -7.79 -11.98
CA LEU A 391 6.86 -9.23 -11.75
C LEU A 391 7.76 -9.57 -10.56
N TYR A 392 8.93 -8.94 -10.42
CA TYR A 392 9.80 -9.13 -9.26
C TYR A 392 9.21 -8.63 -7.96
N VAL A 393 8.54 -7.48 -7.97
CA VAL A 393 7.81 -6.97 -6.79
C VAL A 393 6.75 -8.00 -6.37
N LEU A 394 6.01 -8.55 -7.33
CA LEU A 394 4.98 -9.55 -7.08
C LEU A 394 5.58 -10.85 -6.53
N ILE A 395 6.71 -11.33 -7.08
CA ILE A 395 7.47 -12.47 -6.54
C ILE A 395 7.86 -12.21 -5.07
N ILE A 396 8.42 -11.03 -4.76
CA ILE A 396 8.84 -10.68 -3.40
C ILE A 396 7.64 -10.65 -2.45
N VAL A 397 6.53 -10.03 -2.85
CA VAL A 397 5.29 -9.96 -2.06
C VAL A 397 4.75 -11.36 -1.76
N VAL A 398 4.64 -12.21 -2.79
CA VAL A 398 4.10 -13.56 -2.67
C VAL A 398 4.98 -14.44 -1.77
N LEU A 399 6.31 -14.36 -1.90
CA LEU A 399 7.26 -15.08 -1.04
C LEU A 399 7.31 -14.56 0.41
N ASN A 400 6.81 -13.34 0.65
CA ASN A 400 6.69 -12.72 1.96
C ASN A 400 5.25 -12.67 2.48
N PHE A 401 4.33 -13.40 1.85
CA PHE A 401 2.90 -13.30 2.16
C PHE A 401 2.62 -13.53 3.65
N ASP A 402 3.20 -14.56 4.26
CA ASP A 402 3.01 -14.85 5.69
C ASP A 402 3.48 -13.70 6.61
N PHE A 403 4.59 -13.04 6.23
CA PHE A 403 5.11 -11.88 6.96
C PHE A 403 4.20 -10.66 6.78
N LEU A 404 3.78 -10.37 5.54
CA LEU A 404 2.88 -9.26 5.24
C LEU A 404 1.52 -9.44 5.90
N ALA A 405 0.99 -10.66 5.91
CA ALA A 405 -0.25 -11.01 6.60
C ALA A 405 -0.13 -10.82 8.12
N LYS A 406 0.98 -11.24 8.72
CA LYS A 406 1.25 -11.03 10.15
C LYS A 406 1.44 -9.55 10.51
N TYR A 407 2.10 -8.78 9.65
CA TYR A 407 2.29 -7.35 9.86
C TYR A 407 0.97 -6.59 9.74
N ALA A 408 0.16 -6.93 8.73
CA ALA A 408 -1.18 -6.36 8.56
C ALA A 408 -2.10 -6.70 9.74
N SER A 409 -2.05 -7.94 10.26
CA SER A 409 -2.84 -8.32 11.42
C SER A 409 -2.39 -7.65 12.72
N GLN A 410 -1.09 -7.38 12.89
CA GLN A 410 -0.58 -6.62 14.03
C GLN A 410 -1.00 -5.14 13.99
N LEU A 411 -0.97 -4.52 12.80
CA LEU A 411 -1.49 -3.16 12.60
C LEU A 411 -2.99 -3.08 12.90
N GLY A 412 -3.77 -4.05 12.41
CA GLY A 412 -5.20 -4.14 12.72
C GLY A 412 -5.46 -4.38 14.21
N GLY A 413 -4.75 -5.33 14.83
CA GLY A 413 -4.96 -5.69 16.23
C GLY A 413 -4.60 -4.59 17.24
N ASN A 414 -3.71 -3.65 16.90
CA ASN A 414 -3.48 -2.46 17.73
C ASN A 414 -4.65 -1.47 17.63
N ALA A 415 -5.16 -1.23 16.42
CA ALA A 415 -6.32 -0.36 16.22
C ALA A 415 -7.58 -0.89 16.91
N ASP A 416 -7.81 -2.22 16.88
CA ASP A 416 -8.94 -2.85 17.56
C ASP A 416 -8.84 -2.72 19.09
N LYS A 417 -7.63 -2.79 19.66
CA LYS A 417 -7.41 -2.58 21.10
C LYS A 417 -7.68 -1.14 21.52
N GLU A 418 -7.25 -0.17 20.74
CA GLU A 418 -7.52 1.25 21.01
C GLU A 418 -9.02 1.55 20.94
N LEU A 419 -9.71 1.00 19.94
CA LEU A 419 -11.16 1.10 19.82
C LEU A 419 -11.89 0.48 21.02
N GLN A 420 -11.52 -0.74 21.43
CA GLN A 420 -12.15 -1.39 22.58
C GLN A 420 -11.92 -0.60 23.87
N LYS A 421 -10.71 -0.07 24.07
CA LYS A 421 -10.40 0.79 25.22
C LYS A 421 -11.29 2.03 25.25
N ALA A 422 -11.45 2.72 24.11
CA ALA A 422 -12.32 3.90 24.02
C ALA A 422 -13.80 3.57 24.26
N ILE A 423 -14.28 2.39 23.83
CA ILE A 423 -15.63 1.90 24.15
C ILE A 423 -15.78 1.67 25.67
N ASP A 424 -14.80 1.04 26.30
CA ASP A 424 -14.82 0.75 27.74
C ASP A 424 -14.78 2.05 28.57
N GLU A 425 -14.04 3.06 28.12
CA GLU A 425 -14.01 4.39 28.73
C GLU A 425 -15.39 5.08 28.68
N LEU A 426 -16.12 4.98 27.55
CA LEU A 426 -17.50 5.52 27.45
C LEU A 426 -18.50 4.76 28.34
N LYS A 427 -18.39 3.43 28.44
CA LYS A 427 -19.28 2.62 29.29
C LYS A 427 -19.03 2.80 30.79
N ASN A 428 -17.79 3.07 31.17
CA ASN A 428 -17.37 3.21 32.57
C ASN A 428 -17.08 4.66 32.98
N HIS A 429 -17.56 5.63 32.20
CA HIS A 429 -17.32 7.05 32.46
C HIS A 429 -17.86 7.46 33.84
N GLU A 430 -17.08 8.24 34.60
CA GLU A 430 -17.42 8.65 35.96
C GLU A 430 -18.61 9.61 36.00
N ASN A 431 -18.67 10.58 35.08
CA ASN A 431 -19.80 11.50 34.95
C ASN A 431 -21.05 10.74 34.45
N PRO A 432 -22.14 10.65 35.24
CA PRO A 432 -23.36 9.96 34.82
C PRO A 432 -23.98 10.55 33.56
N GLY A 433 -23.78 11.84 33.26
CA GLY A 433 -24.29 12.46 32.03
C GLY A 433 -23.56 12.02 30.76
N GLU A 434 -22.33 11.50 30.89
CA GLU A 434 -21.47 11.10 29.78
C GLU A 434 -21.30 9.59 29.66
N LYS A 435 -21.65 8.85 30.72
CA LYS A 435 -21.64 7.38 30.74
C LYS A 435 -22.66 6.81 29.76
N TRP A 436 -22.20 5.90 28.90
CA TRP A 436 -23.07 5.12 28.02
C TRP A 436 -23.80 4.04 28.81
N GLU A 437 -25.13 4.07 28.74
CA GLU A 437 -26.01 3.08 29.37
C GLU A 437 -26.93 2.51 28.30
N GLU A 438 -27.07 1.18 28.25
CA GLU A 438 -27.84 0.53 27.19
C GLU A 438 -29.34 0.84 27.25
N ASP A 439 -29.86 1.15 28.44
CA ASP A 439 -31.25 1.53 28.71
C ASP A 439 -31.50 3.04 28.69
N ALA A 440 -30.44 3.84 28.67
CA ALA A 440 -30.49 5.30 28.57
C ALA A 440 -29.33 5.85 27.71
N PRO A 441 -29.22 5.44 26.44
CA PRO A 441 -28.12 5.85 25.57
C PRO A 441 -28.17 7.36 25.31
N PHE A 442 -27.00 7.95 25.07
CA PHE A 442 -26.91 9.37 24.73
C PHE A 442 -26.77 9.57 23.23
N PHE A 443 -27.38 10.64 22.73
CA PHE A 443 -27.30 11.06 21.33
C PHE A 443 -27.14 12.58 21.23
N TYR A 444 -26.71 13.04 20.07
CA TYR A 444 -26.56 14.46 19.77
C TYR A 444 -27.69 14.93 18.88
N PHE A 445 -28.22 16.10 19.17
CA PHE A 445 -29.35 16.65 18.45
C PHE A 445 -29.09 18.12 18.10
N LEU A 446 -29.64 18.55 16.98
CA LEU A 446 -29.64 19.94 16.56
C LEU A 446 -30.87 20.66 17.13
N PRO A 447 -30.75 21.91 17.62
CA PRO A 447 -31.92 22.73 17.91
C PRO A 447 -32.73 22.97 16.62
N ALA A 448 -34.06 22.81 16.67
CA ALA A 448 -34.94 23.09 15.53
C ALA A 448 -34.76 24.54 15.03
N GLU A 449 -34.57 25.50 15.94
CA GLU A 449 -34.25 26.89 15.60
C GLU A 449 -32.99 27.04 14.76
N TYR A 450 -31.98 26.18 14.95
CA TYR A 450 -30.77 26.22 14.13
C TYR A 450 -31.04 25.70 12.72
N VAL A 451 -31.83 24.63 12.60
CA VAL A 451 -32.21 24.04 11.30
C VAL A 451 -33.04 25.02 10.47
N CYS A 452 -33.92 25.81 11.11
CA CYS A 452 -34.78 26.78 10.44
C CYS A 452 -34.16 28.18 10.23
N LYS A 453 -32.93 28.44 10.71
CA LYS A 453 -32.32 29.78 10.58
C LYS A 453 -31.98 30.09 9.12
N PRO A 454 -32.49 31.19 8.54
CA PRO A 454 -32.08 31.62 7.21
C PRO A 454 -30.60 32.02 7.22
N CYS A 455 -29.85 31.59 6.20
CA CYS A 455 -28.49 32.05 5.96
C CYS A 455 -28.54 33.53 5.58
N VAL A 456 -28.40 34.44 6.55
CA VAL A 456 -28.27 35.86 6.22
C VAL A 456 -26.90 36.07 5.61
N GLU A 457 -26.86 36.30 4.30
CA GLU A 457 -25.69 36.78 3.56
C GLU A 457 -25.37 38.20 4.05
N LYS A 458 -24.66 38.32 5.19
CA LYS A 458 -24.10 39.60 5.59
C LYS A 458 -22.93 39.90 4.65
N THR A 459 -23.16 40.78 3.68
CA THR A 459 -22.09 41.51 3.00
C THR A 459 -21.30 42.25 4.08
N LEU A 460 -20.15 41.70 4.49
CA LEU A 460 -19.26 42.36 5.41
C LEU A 460 -18.75 43.66 4.74
N PRO A 461 -18.90 44.84 5.37
CA PRO A 461 -18.24 46.03 4.86
C PRO A 461 -16.73 45.80 4.85
N ARG A 462 -16.11 46.17 3.74
CA ARG A 462 -14.68 46.05 3.43
C ARG A 462 -13.84 46.71 4.54
N MET A 463 -13.48 45.96 5.58
CA MET A 463 -12.67 46.48 6.68
C MET A 463 -11.18 46.41 6.32
N GLN A 464 -10.59 47.60 6.27
CA GLN A 464 -9.16 47.82 6.26
C GLN A 464 -8.49 47.12 7.45
N THR A 465 -7.39 46.44 7.12
CA THR A 465 -6.27 46.03 7.96
C THR A 465 -6.30 46.49 9.43
N MET A 466 -6.43 45.54 10.37
CA MET A 466 -5.66 45.58 11.61
C MET A 466 -5.46 44.17 12.20
N ARG A 467 -4.27 43.97 12.76
CA ARG A 467 -3.75 42.73 13.38
C ARG A 467 -4.73 42.16 14.41
N GLY A 468 -5.00 40.85 14.31
CA GLY A 468 -5.59 40.05 15.39
C GLY A 468 -7.03 39.58 15.23
N ALA A 469 -7.59 39.54 14.02
CA ALA A 469 -8.96 39.04 13.82
C ALA A 469 -9.01 37.50 13.81
N ARG A 470 -9.62 36.91 14.84
CA ARG A 470 -10.20 35.56 14.76
C ARG A 470 -11.31 35.61 13.71
N THR A 471 -11.09 34.98 12.56
CA THR A 471 -12.10 34.82 11.51
C THR A 471 -13.18 33.89 12.03
N TYR A 472 -14.28 34.44 12.54
CA TYR A 472 -15.50 33.67 12.78
C TYR A 472 -16.12 33.35 11.42
N LYS A 473 -15.77 32.18 10.86
CA LYS A 473 -16.48 31.63 9.70
C LYS A 473 -17.92 31.36 10.15
N GLN A 474 -18.87 32.11 9.60
CA GLN A 474 -20.29 31.92 9.89
C GLN A 474 -20.69 30.50 9.44
N ILE A 475 -20.98 29.62 10.39
CA ILE A 475 -21.42 28.25 10.14
C ILE A 475 -22.91 28.31 9.87
N CYS A 476 -23.26 28.41 8.59
CA CYS A 476 -24.63 28.30 8.11
C CYS A 476 -24.75 27.06 7.23
N ALA A 477 -25.97 26.53 7.08
CA ALA A 477 -26.26 25.44 6.16
C ALA A 477 -26.14 25.93 4.71
N GLU A 478 -24.93 25.92 4.14
CA GLU A 478 -24.74 26.12 2.70
C GLU A 478 -25.35 24.91 1.98
N LYS A 479 -26.61 25.05 1.58
CA LYS A 479 -27.45 24.02 0.93
C LYS A 479 -27.73 22.76 1.75
N SER A 480 -26.89 22.35 2.70
CA SER A 480 -27.08 21.14 3.53
C SER A 480 -26.62 21.37 4.97
N LEU A 481 -27.07 20.52 5.90
CA LEU A 481 -26.63 20.56 7.28
C LEU A 481 -25.16 20.11 7.40
N PRO A 482 -24.30 20.84 8.15
CA PRO A 482 -22.91 20.45 8.34
C PRO A 482 -22.77 19.12 9.08
N ARG A 483 -21.65 18.42 8.86
CA ARG A 483 -21.35 17.17 9.58
C ARG A 483 -21.25 17.39 11.09
N MET A 484 -21.49 16.32 11.85
CA MET A 484 -21.50 16.36 13.31
C MET A 484 -20.26 16.98 13.94
N GLN A 485 -19.05 16.60 13.50
CA GLN A 485 -17.82 17.16 14.07
C GLN A 485 -17.76 18.68 14.00
N THR A 486 -18.11 19.25 12.85
CA THR A 486 -18.14 20.71 12.64
C THR A 486 -19.14 21.39 13.59
N LEU A 487 -20.31 20.79 13.80
CA LEU A 487 -21.34 21.31 14.69
C LEU A 487 -20.97 21.15 16.18
N ARG A 488 -20.28 20.06 16.51
CA ARG A 488 -19.77 19.79 17.86
C ARG A 488 -18.72 20.83 18.25
N ASP A 489 -17.73 21.07 17.40
CA ASP A 489 -16.66 22.05 17.62
C ASP A 489 -17.22 23.48 17.74
N ALA A 490 -18.33 23.74 17.08
CA ALA A 490 -19.06 25.01 17.16
C ALA A 490 -19.97 25.13 18.40
N GLY A 491 -20.11 24.08 19.21
CA GLY A 491 -20.99 24.06 20.39
C GLY A 491 -22.49 24.09 20.07
N ILE A 492 -22.89 23.71 18.85
CA ILE A 492 -24.28 23.75 18.39
C ILE A 492 -25.06 22.52 18.85
N LEU A 493 -24.41 21.35 18.88
CA LEU A 493 -25.05 20.08 19.20
C LEU A 493 -25.36 19.96 20.69
N LYS A 494 -26.55 19.47 21.00
CA LYS A 494 -26.93 19.10 22.36
C LYS A 494 -26.85 17.59 22.56
N LYS A 495 -25.95 17.17 23.46
CA LYS A 495 -25.89 15.78 23.96
C LYS A 495 -27.03 15.54 24.95
N MET A 496 -27.84 14.50 24.75
CA MET A 496 -29.00 14.15 25.59
C MET A 496 -29.08 12.65 25.80
N LYS A 497 -29.43 12.22 27.02
CA LYS A 497 -29.78 10.83 27.32
C LYS A 497 -31.25 10.57 26.99
N ILE A 498 -31.51 9.40 26.40
CA ILE A 498 -32.85 8.96 26.02
C ILE A 498 -33.21 7.73 26.86
N PRO A 499 -33.95 7.88 27.97
CA PRO A 499 -34.46 6.73 28.72
C PRO A 499 -35.43 5.94 27.85
N LEU A 500 -34.99 4.81 27.32
CA LEU A 500 -35.65 4.14 26.20
C LEU A 500 -37.06 3.64 26.54
N VAL A 501 -37.32 3.17 27.76
CA VAL A 501 -38.67 2.71 28.12
C VAL A 501 -39.68 3.84 28.24
N ALA A 502 -39.28 4.98 28.82
CA ALA A 502 -40.12 6.18 28.79
C ALA A 502 -40.32 6.63 27.34
N ALA A 503 -39.27 6.57 26.53
CA ALA A 503 -39.33 6.92 25.13
C ALA A 503 -40.24 5.98 24.31
N PHE A 504 -40.29 4.67 24.60
CA PHE A 504 -41.21 3.70 23.97
C PHE A 504 -42.67 4.00 24.27
N ARG A 505 -42.96 4.53 25.47
CA ARG A 505 -44.30 5.04 25.83
C ARG A 505 -44.61 6.41 25.22
N GLY A 506 -43.66 6.98 24.47
CA GLY A 506 -43.75 8.33 23.96
C GLY A 506 -43.70 9.39 25.05
N GLU A 507 -43.11 9.11 26.22
CA GLU A 507 -43.03 10.01 27.37
C GLU A 507 -41.74 10.84 27.41
N GLY A 508 -41.75 11.95 28.15
CA GLY A 508 -40.55 12.77 28.37
C GLY A 508 -40.12 13.57 27.14
N ILE A 509 -38.81 13.72 26.95
CA ILE A 509 -38.21 14.61 25.93
C ILE A 509 -38.49 14.14 24.50
N ILE A 510 -38.74 12.84 24.29
CA ILE A 510 -38.88 12.24 22.97
C ILE A 510 -40.03 12.86 22.15
N LYS A 511 -41.08 13.37 22.84
CA LYS A 511 -42.23 14.07 22.23
C LYS A 511 -41.81 15.29 21.41
N ASN A 512 -40.68 15.91 21.76
CA ASN A 512 -40.18 17.13 21.17
C ASN A 512 -39.02 16.87 20.20
N ILE A 513 -38.74 15.60 19.85
CA ILE A 513 -37.62 15.21 18.99
C ILE A 513 -38.16 14.68 17.66
N LEU A 514 -37.59 15.18 16.56
CA LEU A 514 -37.79 14.69 15.21
C LEU A 514 -36.59 13.89 14.74
N PHE A 515 -36.83 12.68 14.27
CA PHE A 515 -35.85 11.88 13.55
C PHE A 515 -36.08 12.00 12.06
N VAL A 516 -35.01 12.15 11.29
CA VAL A 516 -35.08 12.27 9.84
C VAL A 516 -34.49 11.02 9.20
N SER A 517 -35.38 10.24 8.60
CA SER A 517 -35.05 9.03 7.85
C SER A 517 -34.89 9.38 6.38
N HIS A 518 -33.70 9.21 5.82
CA HIS A 518 -33.38 9.69 4.48
C HIS A 518 -32.28 8.86 3.82
N ARG A 519 -32.15 9.01 2.51
CA ARG A 519 -31.04 8.42 1.75
C ARG A 519 -29.91 9.44 1.63
N TRP A 520 -28.67 8.98 1.79
CA TRP A 520 -27.51 9.73 1.33
C TRP A 520 -27.44 9.75 -0.20
N GLU A 521 -27.56 10.94 -0.78
CA GLU A 521 -27.55 11.15 -2.24
C GLU A 521 -26.18 10.81 -2.85
N GLU A 522 -25.10 11.29 -2.23
CA GLU A 522 -23.71 11.08 -2.63
C GLU A 522 -22.85 10.61 -1.45
N PHE A 523 -21.69 10.02 -1.76
CA PHE A 523 -20.72 9.63 -0.74
C PHE A 523 -20.23 10.88 0.03
N GLY A 524 -20.47 10.91 1.35
CA GLY A 524 -20.06 12.01 2.22
C GLY A 524 -20.92 13.28 2.12
N ARG A 525 -21.96 13.28 1.29
CA ARG A 525 -22.87 14.42 1.06
C ARG A 525 -24.31 13.91 1.03
N PRO A 526 -25.06 13.99 2.15
CA PRO A 526 -26.39 13.41 2.24
C PRO A 526 -27.42 14.15 1.40
N ASP A 527 -27.33 15.48 1.33
CA ASP A 527 -28.23 16.38 0.62
C ASP A 527 -27.42 17.31 -0.28
N VAL A 528 -27.41 17.03 -1.59
CA VAL A 528 -26.54 17.73 -2.55
C VAL A 528 -27.14 19.07 -2.94
N ASN A 529 -28.47 19.10 -3.07
CA ASN A 529 -29.21 20.23 -3.64
C ASN A 529 -29.99 21.05 -2.60
N GLY A 530 -30.10 20.57 -1.37
CA GLY A 530 -30.83 21.22 -0.28
C GLY A 530 -32.30 20.87 -0.18
N VAL A 531 -32.75 19.89 -0.96
CA VAL A 531 -34.16 19.47 -1.00
C VAL A 531 -34.55 18.79 0.31
N GLN A 532 -33.64 18.02 0.90
CA GLN A 532 -33.91 17.35 2.18
C GLN A 532 -34.00 18.36 3.31
N LEU A 533 -33.04 19.31 3.38
CA LEU A 533 -33.09 20.40 4.34
C LEU A 533 -34.37 21.23 4.21
N GLN A 534 -34.79 21.55 2.98
CA GLN A 534 -36.04 22.27 2.74
C GLN A 534 -37.25 21.50 3.28
N ALA A 535 -37.38 20.21 2.99
CA ALA A 535 -38.48 19.38 3.48
C ALA A 535 -38.51 19.29 5.01
N ILE A 536 -37.33 19.21 5.66
CA ILE A 536 -37.24 19.26 7.13
C ILE A 536 -37.73 20.61 7.67
N GLN A 537 -37.33 21.72 7.04
CA GLN A 537 -37.73 23.07 7.46
C GLN A 537 -39.25 23.29 7.33
N GLU A 538 -39.84 22.84 6.22
CA GLU A 538 -41.29 22.88 5.99
C GLU A 538 -42.04 22.08 7.06
N TYR A 539 -41.58 20.86 7.36
CA TYR A 539 -42.19 20.04 8.42
C TYR A 539 -42.07 20.69 9.81
N LEU A 540 -40.92 21.30 10.14
CA LEU A 540 -40.72 21.97 11.43
C LEU A 540 -41.55 23.24 11.56
N HIS A 541 -41.86 23.93 10.46
CA HIS A 541 -42.75 25.09 10.47
C HIS A 541 -44.16 24.72 10.92
N ASP A 542 -44.67 23.57 10.47
CA ASP A 542 -46.01 23.08 10.80
C ASP A 542 -46.07 22.37 12.17
N HIS A 543 -44.91 22.07 12.76
CA HIS A 543 -44.77 21.37 14.04
C HIS A 543 -43.88 22.14 15.04
N PRO A 544 -44.33 23.31 15.55
CA PRO A 544 -43.56 24.13 16.50
C PRO A 544 -43.35 23.47 17.87
N ASP A 545 -44.01 22.35 18.16
CA ASP A 545 -43.78 21.55 19.36
C ASP A 545 -42.46 20.77 19.31
N ILE A 546 -41.89 20.57 18.12
CA ILE A 546 -40.60 19.93 17.92
C ILE A 546 -39.48 20.92 18.22
N LYS A 547 -38.60 20.56 19.15
CA LYS A 547 -37.48 21.40 19.61
C LYS A 547 -36.12 20.91 19.13
N TRP A 548 -36.02 19.63 18.78
CA TRP A 548 -34.76 18.96 18.49
C TRP A 548 -34.87 18.09 17.25
N VAL A 549 -33.82 18.08 16.44
CA VAL A 549 -33.74 17.30 15.21
C VAL A 549 -32.56 16.34 15.30
N TRP A 550 -32.80 15.09 14.95
CA TRP A 550 -31.78 14.08 14.72
C TRP A 550 -31.68 13.82 13.22
N PHE A 551 -30.51 14.15 12.68
CA PHE A 551 -30.12 13.93 11.29
C PHE A 551 -28.76 13.24 11.29
N ASP A 552 -28.67 12.00 10.82
CA ASP A 552 -27.54 11.08 11.06
C ASP A 552 -26.16 11.73 10.79
N TYR A 553 -26.00 12.41 9.66
CA TYR A 553 -24.79 13.07 9.21
C TYR A 553 -24.33 14.17 10.16
N SER A 554 -25.30 14.90 10.71
CA SER A 554 -25.09 16.01 11.64
C SER A 554 -25.10 15.59 13.12
N SER A 555 -25.51 14.36 13.40
CA SER A 555 -25.75 13.86 14.76
C SER A 555 -24.80 12.74 15.18
N MET A 556 -24.12 12.08 14.24
CA MET A 556 -23.16 11.00 14.50
C MET A 556 -21.77 11.28 13.91
N PRO A 557 -20.67 10.76 14.48
CA PRO A 557 -19.33 10.99 13.96
C PRO A 557 -19.15 10.42 12.55
N GLN A 558 -18.77 11.26 11.59
CA GLN A 558 -18.68 10.87 10.17
C GLN A 558 -17.24 10.64 9.70
N ASN A 559 -17.07 9.66 8.81
CA ASN A 559 -15.80 9.41 8.11
C ASN A 559 -15.73 10.25 6.82
N THR A 560 -14.64 11.00 6.64
CA THR A 560 -14.39 11.84 5.45
C THR A 560 -13.29 11.32 4.52
N GLY A 561 -12.54 10.27 4.91
CA GLY A 561 -11.39 9.78 4.13
C GLY A 561 -11.71 8.65 3.15
N GLY A 562 -12.98 8.37 2.89
CA GLY A 562 -13.39 7.35 1.91
C GLY A 562 -13.12 5.92 2.38
N PHE A 563 -13.08 5.00 1.41
CA PHE A 563 -12.76 3.58 1.66
C PHE A 563 -11.27 3.35 2.01
N ALA A 564 -10.39 4.31 1.71
CA ALA A 564 -8.94 4.15 1.88
C ALA A 564 -8.46 4.49 3.29
N PHE A 565 -9.07 5.48 3.95
CA PHE A 565 -8.64 5.93 5.28
C PHE A 565 -9.85 6.37 6.12
N ASP A 566 -10.03 5.77 7.30
CA ASP A 566 -11.02 6.25 8.26
C ASP A 566 -10.44 7.42 9.05
N THR A 567 -11.01 8.61 8.86
CA THR A 567 -10.53 9.85 9.50
C THR A 567 -10.98 10.01 10.94
N ARG A 568 -11.82 9.12 11.46
CA ARG A 568 -12.32 9.21 12.83
C ARG A 568 -11.24 8.81 13.85
N THR A 569 -11.16 9.53 14.96
CA THR A 569 -10.34 9.13 16.11
C THR A 569 -10.88 7.84 16.75
N PRO A 570 -10.09 7.13 17.58
CA PRO A 570 -10.59 5.97 18.33
C PRO A 570 -11.85 6.28 19.15
N GLU A 571 -11.92 7.47 19.75
CA GLU A 571 -13.06 7.93 20.55
C GLU A 571 -14.29 8.19 19.68
N GLU A 572 -14.12 8.83 18.52
CA GLU A 572 -15.21 9.03 17.55
C GLU A 572 -15.73 7.72 16.98
N LYS A 573 -14.85 6.74 16.76
CA LYS A 573 -15.24 5.39 16.32
C LYS A 573 -16.02 4.66 17.40
N ALA A 574 -15.56 4.73 18.66
CA ALA A 574 -16.26 4.14 19.80
C ALA A 574 -17.65 4.74 19.97
N GLU A 575 -17.76 6.06 19.91
CA GLU A 575 -19.03 6.78 20.00
C GLU A 575 -19.96 6.42 18.83
N PHE A 576 -19.45 6.42 17.60
CA PHE A 576 -20.22 5.98 16.43
C PHE A 576 -20.74 4.55 16.59
N GLN A 577 -19.89 3.61 17.04
CA GLN A 577 -20.27 2.20 17.19
C GLN A 577 -21.33 1.99 18.27
N LEU A 578 -21.23 2.69 19.40
CA LEU A 578 -22.23 2.67 20.46
C LEU A 578 -23.55 3.28 19.99
N MET A 579 -23.53 4.46 19.37
CA MET A 579 -24.73 5.09 18.79
C MET A 579 -25.40 4.18 17.75
N LEU A 580 -24.61 3.58 16.85
CA LEU A 580 -25.12 2.65 15.83
C LEU A 580 -25.81 1.44 16.45
N SER A 581 -25.29 0.91 17.56
CA SER A 581 -25.89 -0.23 18.27
C SER A 581 -27.26 0.03 18.89
N ALA A 582 -27.61 1.30 19.12
CA ALA A 582 -28.89 1.71 19.72
C ALA A 582 -29.82 2.42 18.72
N ILE A 583 -29.42 2.55 17.45
CA ILE A 583 -30.17 3.35 16.46
C ILE A 583 -31.57 2.78 16.18
N ALA A 584 -31.71 1.45 16.13
CA ALA A 584 -33.01 0.80 15.92
C ALA A 584 -33.99 1.10 17.05
N ASP A 585 -33.49 1.14 18.31
CA ASP A 585 -34.29 1.48 19.48
C ASP A 585 -34.81 2.92 19.38
N LEU A 586 -34.05 3.85 18.82
CA LEU A 586 -34.47 5.24 18.71
C LEU A 586 -35.58 5.47 17.70
N TYR A 587 -35.50 4.84 16.52
CA TYR A 587 -36.56 4.94 15.51
C TYR A 587 -37.89 4.32 15.99
N LEU A 588 -37.84 3.44 16.99
CA LEU A 588 -39.03 2.91 17.68
C LEU A 588 -39.67 3.91 18.67
N THR A 589 -39.06 5.07 18.95
CA THR A 589 -39.49 5.97 20.04
C THR A 589 -40.02 7.33 19.57
N ALA A 590 -39.28 8.03 18.70
CA ALA A 590 -39.58 9.42 18.34
C ALA A 590 -40.55 9.56 17.16
N ARG A 591 -40.95 10.81 16.85
CA ARG A 591 -41.56 11.14 15.57
C ARG A 591 -40.52 11.02 14.46
N VAL A 592 -40.90 10.47 13.31
CA VAL A 592 -39.99 10.20 12.19
C VAL A 592 -40.52 10.87 10.92
N LEU A 593 -39.75 11.80 10.36
CA LEU A 593 -39.96 12.32 9.02
C LEU A 593 -39.18 11.44 8.03
N ILE A 594 -39.90 10.74 7.16
CA ILE A 594 -39.35 9.92 6.09
C ILE A 594 -39.27 10.79 4.84
N LEU A 595 -38.05 11.11 4.41
CA LEU A 595 -37.78 11.80 3.16
C LEU A 595 -37.63 10.76 2.05
N LEU A 596 -38.73 10.52 1.33
CA LEU A 596 -38.84 9.44 0.37
C LEU A 596 -38.37 9.90 -1.01
N ASP A 597 -37.25 9.35 -1.50
CA ASP A 597 -36.84 9.44 -2.91
C ASP A 597 -37.10 8.11 -3.64
N GLY A 598 -37.02 8.09 -4.97
CA GLY A 598 -37.26 6.88 -5.78
C GLY A 598 -36.27 5.72 -5.54
N SER A 599 -35.19 5.93 -4.79
CA SER A 599 -34.21 4.90 -4.42
C SER A 599 -34.32 4.46 -2.96
N TYR A 600 -35.16 5.11 -2.16
CA TYR A 600 -35.24 4.93 -0.72
C TYR A 600 -35.54 3.48 -0.35
N ALA A 601 -36.54 2.86 -1.00
CA ALA A 601 -36.96 1.49 -0.72
C ALA A 601 -35.98 0.39 -1.20
N SER A 602 -34.83 0.78 -1.77
CA SER A 602 -33.74 -0.11 -2.19
C SER A 602 -32.55 -0.12 -1.23
N ARG A 603 -32.58 0.66 -0.14
CA ARG A 603 -31.44 0.81 0.79
C ARG A 603 -31.72 0.15 2.15
N PHE A 604 -30.68 -0.41 2.76
CA PHE A 604 -30.79 -1.17 4.01
C PHE A 604 -31.27 -0.32 5.20
N TRP A 605 -30.62 0.83 5.44
CA TRP A 605 -30.92 1.69 6.59
C TRP A 605 -32.30 2.32 6.46
N THR A 606 -32.60 2.95 5.33
CA THR A 606 -33.90 3.59 5.06
C THR A 606 -35.10 2.64 5.26
N LEU A 607 -34.98 1.38 4.85
CA LEU A 607 -35.99 0.34 5.07
C LEU A 607 -36.11 -0.05 6.55
N THR A 608 -34.99 -0.15 7.26
CA THR A 608 -34.95 -0.47 8.69
C THR A 608 -35.58 0.66 9.52
N GLU A 609 -35.20 1.90 9.23
CA GLU A 609 -35.69 3.10 9.90
C GLU A 609 -37.20 3.30 9.65
N ALA A 610 -37.64 3.12 8.40
CA ALA A 610 -39.06 3.14 8.04
C ALA A 610 -39.83 2.05 8.79
N TRP A 611 -39.36 0.80 8.78
CA TRP A 611 -39.99 -0.30 9.51
C TRP A 611 -40.15 0.03 11.00
N CYS A 612 -39.06 0.43 11.68
CA CYS A 612 -39.08 0.80 13.10
C CYS A 612 -40.07 1.95 13.39
N SER A 613 -40.15 2.96 12.52
CA SER A 613 -41.10 4.07 12.68
C SER A 613 -42.57 3.65 12.59
N MET A 614 -42.84 2.52 11.94
CA MET A 614 -44.18 1.95 11.72
C MET A 614 -44.56 0.89 12.76
N GLN A 615 -43.66 0.56 13.69
CA GLN A 615 -43.96 -0.33 14.82
C GLN A 615 -44.28 0.45 16.10
N THR A 616 -45.03 -0.19 16.98
CA THR A 616 -45.26 0.24 18.37
C THR A 616 -44.59 -0.78 19.31
N ALA A 617 -43.78 -0.28 20.24
CA ALA A 617 -43.18 -1.06 21.30
C ALA A 617 -44.14 -1.22 22.49
N THR A 618 -44.42 -2.46 22.87
CA THR A 618 -45.27 -2.81 24.03
C THR A 618 -44.52 -3.75 24.98
N PRO A 619 -45.02 -3.95 26.21
CA PRO A 619 -44.43 -4.93 27.13
C PRO A 619 -44.37 -6.37 26.57
N GLU A 620 -45.26 -6.71 25.65
CA GLU A 620 -45.32 -8.01 24.97
C GLU A 620 -44.43 -8.09 23.71
N GLY A 621 -43.84 -6.98 23.28
CA GLY A 621 -42.95 -6.89 22.13
C GLY A 621 -43.36 -5.84 21.10
N LEU A 622 -42.95 -6.05 19.86
CA LEU A 622 -43.25 -5.18 18.72
C LEU A 622 -44.53 -5.64 18.01
N ARG A 623 -45.37 -4.67 17.67
CA ARG A 623 -46.48 -4.86 16.74
C ARG A 623 -46.61 -3.68 15.79
N PRO A 624 -47.30 -3.83 14.65
CA PRO A 624 -47.63 -2.71 13.78
C PRO A 624 -48.38 -1.62 14.54
N ALA A 625 -48.03 -0.36 14.27
CA ALA A 625 -48.68 0.80 14.86
C ALA A 625 -50.10 0.95 14.30
N THR A 626 -51.06 1.26 15.18
CA THR A 626 -52.40 1.67 14.76
C THR A 626 -52.37 3.11 14.21
N GLU A 627 -53.44 3.55 13.55
CA GLU A 627 -53.49 4.93 13.02
C GLU A 627 -53.35 6.00 14.11
N ALA A 628 -53.91 5.76 15.30
CA ALA A 628 -53.81 6.67 16.44
C ALA A 628 -52.39 6.72 17.06
N GLU A 629 -51.58 5.67 16.83
CA GLU A 629 -50.21 5.55 17.34
C GLU A 629 -49.17 5.91 16.28
N ARG A 630 -49.59 6.38 15.11
CA ARG A 630 -48.71 6.68 13.99
C ARG A 630 -47.71 7.78 14.37
N ARG A 631 -46.42 7.45 14.30
CA ARG A 631 -45.30 8.37 14.60
C ARG A 631 -44.54 8.84 13.37
N TYR A 632 -44.88 8.34 12.19
CA TYR A 632 -44.17 8.69 10.95
C TYR A 632 -44.97 9.65 10.07
N THR A 633 -44.26 10.48 9.33
CA THR A 633 -44.77 11.29 8.22
C THR A 633 -43.90 11.04 7.00
N ILE A 634 -44.51 10.77 5.85
CA ILE A 634 -43.77 10.60 4.58
C ILE A 634 -43.85 11.92 3.82
N SER A 635 -42.69 12.44 3.42
CA SER A 635 -42.55 13.56 2.51
C SER A 635 -41.85 13.04 1.25
N CYS A 636 -42.59 12.97 0.15
CA CYS A 636 -42.04 12.60 -1.15
C CYS A 636 -41.18 13.73 -1.69
N ILE A 637 -39.92 13.43 -1.99
CA ILE A 637 -38.93 14.37 -2.52
C ILE A 637 -38.40 13.89 -3.87
N HIS A 638 -37.79 14.82 -4.61
CA HIS A 638 -37.27 14.57 -5.96
C HIS A 638 -38.36 14.03 -6.90
N ASN A 639 -38.24 12.77 -7.33
CA ASN A 639 -39.15 12.13 -8.29
C ASN A 639 -40.13 11.14 -7.63
N ALA A 640 -40.13 11.01 -6.29
CA ALA A 640 -41.03 10.09 -5.62
C ALA A 640 -42.46 10.64 -5.59
N ASP A 641 -43.45 9.75 -5.57
CA ASP A 641 -44.86 10.12 -5.46
C ASP A 641 -45.63 9.35 -4.38
N ASP A 642 -46.75 9.94 -3.94
CA ASP A 642 -47.56 9.39 -2.86
C ASP A 642 -48.30 8.10 -3.25
N GLU A 643 -48.67 7.93 -4.52
CA GLU A 643 -49.55 6.85 -4.96
C GLU A 643 -48.80 5.53 -5.11
N TYR A 644 -47.60 5.58 -5.69
CA TYR A 644 -46.79 4.40 -5.97
C TYR A 644 -45.70 4.20 -4.92
N ASP A 645 -44.90 5.23 -4.62
CA ASP A 645 -43.73 5.07 -3.75
C ASP A 645 -44.12 5.05 -2.27
N ALA A 646 -44.91 6.04 -1.80
CA ALA A 646 -45.26 6.13 -0.38
C ALA A 646 -46.14 4.95 0.07
N LYS A 647 -47.23 4.67 -0.66
CA LYS A 647 -48.07 3.48 -0.42
C LYS A 647 -47.27 2.19 -0.57
N GLY A 648 -46.39 2.11 -1.57
CA GLY A 648 -45.50 0.97 -1.80
C GLY A 648 -44.58 0.69 -0.62
N LEU A 649 -43.95 1.73 -0.05
CA LEU A 649 -43.09 1.61 1.14
C LEU A 649 -43.89 1.10 2.34
N VAL A 650 -45.05 1.71 2.62
CA VAL A 650 -45.92 1.30 3.75
C VAL A 650 -46.34 -0.15 3.60
N SER A 651 -46.80 -0.55 2.41
CA SER A 651 -47.18 -1.95 2.13
C SER A 651 -46.00 -2.92 2.27
N LYS A 652 -44.77 -2.47 1.98
CA LYS A 652 -43.57 -3.31 2.03
C LYS A 652 -43.15 -3.63 3.46
N VAL A 653 -43.22 -2.66 4.38
CA VAL A 653 -42.58 -2.80 5.71
C VAL A 653 -43.55 -2.74 6.91
N SER A 654 -44.68 -2.02 6.84
CA SER A 654 -45.46 -1.67 8.04
C SER A 654 -45.95 -2.85 8.89
N THR A 655 -46.35 -3.94 8.25
CA THR A 655 -46.93 -5.11 8.94
C THR A 655 -45.92 -6.23 9.21
N LYS A 656 -44.64 -6.02 8.92
CA LYS A 656 -43.63 -7.08 8.96
C LYS A 656 -43.16 -7.34 10.37
N THR A 657 -43.09 -8.62 10.74
CA THR A 657 -42.37 -9.07 11.93
C THR A 657 -40.85 -8.89 11.76
N PRO A 658 -40.06 -8.92 12.85
CA PRO A 658 -38.60 -8.82 12.74
C PRO A 658 -37.96 -9.87 11.80
N ASP A 659 -38.47 -11.10 11.80
CA ASP A 659 -37.97 -12.19 10.95
C ASP A 659 -38.31 -11.96 9.48
N GLU A 660 -39.53 -11.49 9.19
CA GLU A 660 -39.90 -11.13 7.82
C GLU A 660 -39.09 -9.93 7.33
N MET A 661 -38.85 -8.94 8.19
CA MET A 661 -38.04 -7.78 7.85
C MET A 661 -36.59 -8.18 7.61
N TYR A 662 -36.03 -9.08 8.42
CA TYR A 662 -34.73 -9.70 8.15
C TYR A 662 -34.70 -10.34 6.76
N GLY A 663 -35.73 -11.12 6.41
CA GLY A 663 -35.84 -11.79 5.11
C GLY A 663 -35.93 -10.82 3.92
N ILE A 664 -36.50 -9.62 4.10
CA ILE A 664 -36.49 -8.55 3.11
C ILE A 664 -35.09 -7.94 3.01
N LEU A 665 -34.51 -7.58 4.16
CA LEU A 665 -33.24 -6.86 4.22
C LEU A 665 -32.07 -7.69 3.71
N GLU A 666 -32.05 -9.02 3.89
CA GLU A 666 -30.94 -9.86 3.43
C GLU A 666 -30.81 -9.91 1.90
N LYS A 667 -31.88 -9.60 1.16
CA LYS A 667 -31.94 -9.78 -0.30
C LYS A 667 -30.90 -8.94 -1.05
N PRO A 668 -30.42 -9.43 -2.22
CA PRO A 668 -29.33 -8.78 -2.97
C PRO A 668 -29.71 -7.42 -3.56
N ASP A 669 -31.00 -7.14 -3.77
CA ASP A 669 -31.53 -5.86 -4.26
C ASP A 669 -31.60 -4.77 -3.18
N VAL A 670 -31.41 -5.15 -1.90
CA VAL A 670 -31.27 -4.20 -0.78
C VAL A 670 -29.80 -3.82 -0.61
N ASN A 671 -29.48 -2.63 -1.10
CA ASN A 671 -28.14 -2.06 -1.16
C ASN A 671 -27.69 -1.46 0.18
N VAL A 672 -26.39 -1.53 0.45
CA VAL A 672 -25.74 -0.88 1.59
C VAL A 672 -24.41 -0.28 1.15
N THR A 673 -24.05 0.88 1.69
CA THR A 673 -22.77 1.55 1.38
C THR A 673 -21.57 0.77 1.93
N ASN A 674 -21.76 0.08 3.06
CA ASN A 674 -20.78 -0.79 3.69
C ASN A 674 -21.38 -2.18 3.95
N ALA A 675 -20.90 -3.21 3.25
CA ALA A 675 -21.41 -4.58 3.40
C ALA A 675 -21.30 -5.12 4.83
N LYS A 676 -20.36 -4.61 5.64
CA LYS A 676 -20.21 -4.99 7.05
C LYS A 676 -21.42 -4.57 7.90
N ASP A 677 -22.06 -3.44 7.58
CA ASP A 677 -23.21 -2.95 8.34
C ASP A 677 -24.37 -3.94 8.26
N LYS A 678 -24.62 -4.47 7.05
CA LYS A 678 -25.65 -5.49 6.81
C LYS A 678 -25.36 -6.77 7.62
N VAL A 679 -24.10 -7.23 7.66
CA VAL A 679 -23.69 -8.39 8.46
C VAL A 679 -23.86 -8.15 9.96
N ALA A 680 -23.53 -6.96 10.45
CA ALA A 680 -23.58 -6.62 11.87
C ALA A 680 -25.01 -6.39 12.38
N MET A 681 -25.87 -5.77 11.56
CA MET A 681 -27.19 -5.28 11.99
C MET A 681 -28.32 -6.28 11.78
N LEU A 682 -28.21 -7.19 10.80
CA LEU A 682 -29.23 -8.22 10.59
C LEU A 682 -29.53 -9.05 11.88
N PRO A 683 -28.53 -9.50 12.66
CA PRO A 683 -28.77 -10.15 13.95
C PRO A 683 -29.42 -9.25 15.01
N VAL A 684 -29.16 -7.93 14.97
CA VAL A 684 -29.77 -6.96 15.88
C VAL A 684 -31.26 -6.81 15.58
N ILE A 685 -31.62 -6.75 14.30
CA ILE A 685 -33.01 -6.64 13.84
C ILE A 685 -33.82 -7.86 14.30
N GLN A 686 -33.32 -9.07 14.10
CA GLN A 686 -33.97 -10.29 14.58
C GLN A 686 -34.22 -10.28 16.09
N LYS A 687 -33.29 -9.71 16.88
CA LYS A 687 -33.40 -9.65 18.34
C LYS A 687 -34.18 -8.45 18.86
N THR A 688 -34.62 -7.53 17.98
CA THR A 688 -35.23 -6.27 18.42
C THR A 688 -36.51 -6.50 19.23
N ASN A 689 -37.36 -7.45 18.85
CA ASN A 689 -38.56 -7.78 19.63
C ASN A 689 -38.23 -8.25 21.05
N GLN A 690 -37.28 -9.18 21.18
CA GLN A 690 -36.84 -9.68 22.48
C GLN A 690 -36.21 -8.58 23.33
N ARG A 691 -35.40 -7.71 22.71
CA ARG A 691 -34.78 -6.56 23.38
C ARG A 691 -35.84 -5.61 23.97
N VAL A 692 -36.90 -5.29 23.23
CA VAL A 692 -38.00 -4.45 23.73
C VAL A 692 -38.64 -5.06 24.98
N ILE A 693 -38.97 -6.35 24.96
CA ILE A 693 -39.57 -7.06 26.10
C ILE A 693 -38.64 -6.98 27.33
N GLU A 694 -37.36 -7.30 27.15
CA GLU A 694 -36.35 -7.26 28.23
C GLU A 694 -36.22 -5.87 28.85
N MET A 695 -36.31 -4.82 28.04
CA MET A 695 -36.25 -3.44 28.50
C MET A 695 -37.44 -3.07 29.39
N PHE A 696 -38.66 -3.45 29.02
CA PHE A 696 -39.83 -3.25 29.86
C PHE A 696 -39.73 -4.04 31.18
N GLN A 697 -39.26 -5.29 31.14
CA GLN A 697 -39.08 -6.13 32.32
C GLN A 697 -38.06 -5.57 33.32
N LYS A 698 -36.91 -5.08 32.83
CA LYS A 698 -35.88 -4.45 33.69
C LYS A 698 -36.42 -3.28 34.49
N LEU A 699 -37.38 -2.54 33.95
CA LEU A 699 -37.97 -1.39 34.63
C LEU A 699 -38.95 -1.80 35.73
N VAL A 700 -39.77 -2.82 35.48
CA VAL A 700 -40.63 -3.43 36.52
C VAL A 700 -39.78 -3.91 37.69
N ALA A 701 -38.66 -4.59 37.41
CA ALA A 701 -37.73 -5.05 38.44
C ALA A 701 -37.11 -3.89 39.25
N ARG A 702 -36.70 -2.79 38.59
CA ARG A 702 -36.15 -1.61 39.28
C ARG A 702 -37.19 -0.88 40.13
N SER A 703 -38.44 -0.77 39.66
CA SER A 703 -39.51 -0.16 40.46
C SER A 703 -39.84 -0.98 41.72
N LEU A 704 -39.81 -2.31 41.62
CA LEU A 704 -40.02 -3.21 42.76
C LEU A 704 -38.88 -3.11 43.78
N SER A 705 -37.63 -3.08 43.33
CA SER A 705 -36.47 -2.91 44.23
C SER A 705 -36.43 -1.53 44.91
N ALA A 706 -36.96 -0.49 44.27
CA ALA A 706 -37.04 0.85 44.85
C ALA A 706 -38.14 0.93 45.92
N SER A 707 -39.28 0.26 45.71
CA SER A 707 -40.34 0.19 46.74
C SER A 707 -39.94 -0.64 47.96
N GLU A 708 -39.14 -1.71 47.78
CA GLU A 708 -38.62 -2.51 48.89
C GLU A 708 -37.55 -1.77 49.72
N ALA A 709 -36.80 -0.85 49.10
CA ALA A 709 -35.84 0.00 49.80
C ALA A 709 -36.53 1.10 50.63
N ASP A 710 -37.60 1.72 50.10
CA ASP A 710 -38.39 2.73 50.82
C ASP A 710 -39.13 2.14 52.04
N ASP A 711 -39.60 0.89 51.97
CA ASP A 711 -40.23 0.19 53.12
C ASP A 711 -39.20 -0.23 54.19
N SER A 712 -37.91 -0.31 53.84
CA SER A 712 -36.84 -0.67 54.78
C SER A 712 -36.29 0.52 55.59
N ASP A 713 -36.51 1.75 55.13
CA ASP A 713 -36.17 2.99 55.85
C ASP A 713 -37.29 3.48 56.79
N LEU A 714 -38.43 2.77 56.83
CA LEU A 714 -39.58 3.03 57.72
C LEU A 714 -39.62 2.12 58.96
N HIS A 715 -38.57 1.32 59.22
CA HIS A 715 -38.48 0.38 60.35
C HIS A 715 -37.32 0.64 61.31
#